data_AF-A0A7Y6UHJ4-F1
#
_entry.id   AF-A0A7Y6UHJ4-F1
#
_cell.length_a   1.000
_cell.length_b   1.000
_cell.length_c   1.000
_cell.angle_alpha   90.00
_cell.angle_beta   90.00
_cell.angle_gamma   90.00
#
_symmetry.space_group_name_H-M   'P 1'
#
loop_
_entity.id
_entity.type
_entity.pdbx_description
1 polymer ?
#
loop_
_entity_poly.entity_id
_entity_poly.type
_entity_poly.pdbx_seq_one_letter_code
_entity_poly.pdbx_strand_id
1 'polypeptide(L)'
;MRRAAWLVLAACTSSSPKPAVKQNPAPPPVTPAVVAPDPRNLGFEQVEGDAPTAWRSKTGPLAVVTEEKHGGMRSLRLDGHHIATSSIDATPFRGKRIVVHGWIKTAESAGAGLWVRADTDSEMLELDNMNGRYVTGTKPWTEVRAEIPVDAKATHIVFGTLQVGPGSAWYDDLGIDAVAIEAPKQIVLAGNVLDPSGAPAAGAEVTLIDLEQEIARHVQADGQGHFELPVLAGKWGLSAHRTGAVGAFVAQRQYATDTKDLKIALAKDGGVTVRGKVTQKVAPGTYVQVSPFSQNDADLFAVPIAADGTFSAVLPRSDKYYVTLIGGGSSGQFERKDDRVDVVLETPSLDPPPAEVVEYIGKQGIALKTVEAGNGLDDMAPLAKLVGKAKIVALGEATHGSREIFQMKHRLLEYLVEKQGFSVFALEANQPECRVINDYVLNGKGTAKEALAGIYFWTWNTEEVLAMIEWMRAYNADAKHKTKVQFAGFDMQTSRVAHANVAAAVKKAAPDRADALLAPIAPLGESMSQQAVKNLSPDQRKALTAALAALKPVLAKADPDTRHDVRVLEQAAAMYMDETAFDARDRAMAENVGWLLDTTKARIVVWAHNGHISKFLPAAENAATFKNMGSVLKAKYKADYLPIGFVFGQGSFQAMDWTKKSRRLGEASIGPAPEHYGSAAFAKTGKPLLVLDLRTLPKRGKVAEWFAAKHPFREIGAVWQGEPAMTFLQALPPVYDAVIYIDKTTRARPIAK
;
A
#
# COMPACT_ATOMS: atom_id res chain seq x y z
N MET A 1 40.87 62.54 -9.78
CA MET A 1 39.84 63.62 -9.82
C MET A 1 38.93 63.42 -11.04
N ARG A 2 37.94 64.32 -11.25
CA ARG A 2 36.92 64.33 -12.33
C ARG A 2 37.58 64.23 -13.74
N ARG A 3 37.14 63.37 -14.68
CA ARG A 3 35.91 63.31 -15.54
C ARG A 3 35.94 64.23 -16.80
N ALA A 4 35.73 63.60 -17.98
CA ALA A 4 35.09 64.12 -19.22
C ALA A 4 35.84 65.21 -20.05
N ALA A 5 35.65 65.38 -21.38
CA ALA A 5 35.06 64.58 -22.48
C ALA A 5 35.39 65.24 -23.86
N TRP A 6 35.00 64.62 -25.00
CA TRP A 6 34.21 65.15 -26.16
C TRP A 6 34.52 64.44 -27.52
N LEU A 7 33.83 64.84 -28.61
CA LEU A 7 33.68 64.15 -29.93
C LEU A 7 34.35 64.99 -31.10
N VAL A 8 34.20 64.81 -32.44
CA VAL A 8 33.19 64.14 -33.31
C VAL A 8 33.63 63.94 -34.80
N LEU A 9 33.12 62.88 -35.46
CA LEU A 9 32.87 62.59 -36.91
C LEU A 9 33.92 62.68 -38.08
N ALA A 10 33.61 61.85 -39.11
CA ALA A 10 33.86 61.99 -40.58
C ALA A 10 35.16 61.44 -41.25
N ALA A 11 35.09 61.11 -42.57
CA ALA A 11 36.07 60.29 -43.34
C ALA A 11 36.02 60.49 -44.89
N CYS A 12 37.03 60.00 -45.65
CA CYS A 12 36.99 59.80 -47.13
C CYS A 12 38.13 58.90 -47.73
N THR A 13 38.21 58.76 -49.07
CA THR A 13 38.78 57.61 -49.85
C THR A 13 39.57 58.02 -51.14
N SER A 14 40.37 57.22 -51.89
CA SER A 14 41.18 55.96 -51.69
C SER A 14 41.86 55.51 -53.03
N SER A 15 43.08 54.92 -53.07
CA SER A 15 43.69 54.27 -54.27
C SER A 15 44.87 53.30 -53.95
N SER A 16 45.47 52.60 -54.95
CA SER A 16 46.28 51.36 -54.80
C SER A 16 47.57 51.27 -55.67
N PRO A 17 48.61 50.48 -55.26
CA PRO A 17 49.02 49.30 -56.07
C PRO A 17 49.62 48.09 -55.25
N LYS A 18 50.13 47.07 -55.96
CA LYS A 18 50.91 45.88 -55.46
C LYS A 18 52.40 46.24 -55.18
N PRO A 19 53.25 45.38 -54.54
CA PRO A 19 52.99 44.16 -53.74
C PRO A 19 53.65 44.16 -52.33
N ALA A 20 53.14 43.36 -51.39
CA ALA A 20 53.86 42.83 -50.20
C ALA A 20 53.03 41.72 -49.51
N VAL A 21 53.65 40.92 -48.64
CA VAL A 21 52.95 39.89 -47.84
C VAL A 21 51.92 40.55 -46.92
N LYS A 22 50.69 40.02 -46.89
CA LYS A 22 49.66 40.35 -45.91
C LYS A 22 49.16 39.07 -45.24
N GLN A 23 48.75 39.19 -43.98
CA GLN A 23 48.25 38.09 -43.16
C GLN A 23 47.01 37.44 -43.79
N ASN A 24 46.79 36.16 -43.52
CA ASN A 24 45.47 35.56 -43.69
C ASN A 24 44.43 36.40 -42.93
N PRO A 25 43.21 36.56 -43.46
CA PRO A 25 42.19 37.35 -42.78
C PRO A 25 41.92 36.77 -41.39
N ALA A 26 41.65 37.64 -40.43
CA ALA A 26 40.97 37.23 -39.22
C ALA A 26 39.68 36.49 -39.62
N PRO A 27 39.24 35.45 -38.88
CA PRO A 27 37.94 34.86 -39.13
C PRO A 27 36.89 35.97 -39.13
N PRO A 28 35.83 35.87 -39.96
CA PRO A 28 34.71 36.81 -39.83
C PRO A 28 34.25 36.82 -38.37
N PRO A 29 33.79 37.97 -37.83
CA PRO A 29 33.18 37.96 -36.52
C PRO A 29 32.11 36.89 -36.55
N VAL A 30 32.24 35.88 -35.69
CA VAL A 30 31.25 34.83 -35.58
C VAL A 30 30.03 35.49 -34.96
N THR A 31 29.17 36.04 -35.82
CA THR A 31 27.76 36.25 -35.52
C THR A 31 27.32 34.93 -34.89
N PRO A 32 26.96 34.90 -33.59
CA PRO A 32 26.63 33.66 -32.94
C PRO A 32 25.55 33.01 -33.81
N ALA A 33 25.84 31.80 -34.31
CA ALA A 33 24.92 31.12 -35.19
C ALA A 33 23.57 31.10 -34.47
N VAL A 34 22.51 31.54 -35.15
CA VAL A 34 21.18 31.55 -34.56
C VAL A 34 20.75 30.10 -34.42
N VAL A 35 21.18 29.48 -33.31
CA VAL A 35 20.76 28.16 -32.89
C VAL A 35 19.24 28.23 -32.86
N ALA A 36 18.60 27.36 -33.65
CA ALA A 36 17.14 27.29 -33.67
C ALA A 36 16.67 27.15 -32.22
N PRO A 37 15.79 28.05 -31.73
CA PRO A 37 15.44 28.07 -30.30
C PRO A 37 15.00 26.69 -29.84
N ASP A 38 15.48 26.24 -28.68
CA ASP A 38 15.10 24.94 -28.14
C ASP A 38 13.57 24.91 -27.99
N PRO A 39 12.85 24.02 -28.71
CA PRO A 39 11.39 23.98 -28.67
C PRO A 39 10.85 23.59 -27.29
N ARG A 40 11.70 23.09 -26.38
CA ARG A 40 11.38 22.80 -24.97
C ARG A 40 11.47 24.05 -24.08
N ASN A 41 12.07 25.14 -24.57
CA ASN A 41 12.16 26.45 -23.90
C ASN A 41 12.67 26.38 -22.45
N LEU A 42 13.78 25.67 -22.23
CA LEU A 42 14.23 25.28 -20.89
C LEU A 42 14.85 26.41 -20.04
N GLY A 43 15.33 27.49 -20.67
CA GLY A 43 15.69 28.76 -20.03
C GLY A 43 14.60 29.82 -20.11
N PHE A 44 13.36 29.44 -20.43
CA PHE A 44 12.16 30.32 -20.46
C PHE A 44 12.24 31.56 -21.37
N GLU A 45 13.23 31.64 -22.27
CA GLU A 45 13.51 32.78 -23.12
C GLU A 45 12.40 33.15 -24.11
N GLN A 46 11.63 32.15 -24.56
CA GLN A 46 10.54 32.33 -25.51
C GLN A 46 9.22 32.53 -24.76
N VAL A 47 8.53 33.63 -25.01
CA VAL A 47 7.29 33.99 -24.30
C VAL A 47 6.15 34.35 -25.25
N GLU A 48 4.92 34.04 -24.84
CA GLU A 48 3.68 34.43 -25.51
C GLU A 48 2.80 35.16 -24.49
N GLY A 49 2.78 36.49 -24.57
CA GLY A 49 2.42 37.33 -23.42
C GLY A 49 3.45 37.17 -22.30
N ASP A 50 2.98 37.02 -21.06
CA ASP A 50 3.84 36.83 -19.87
C ASP A 50 4.23 35.36 -19.62
N ALA A 51 3.68 34.42 -20.39
CA ALA A 51 3.85 32.98 -20.18
C ALA A 51 4.95 32.38 -21.08
N PRO A 52 5.73 31.38 -20.61
CA PRO A 52 6.72 30.72 -21.44
C PRO A 52 6.07 29.81 -22.49
N THR A 53 6.55 29.85 -23.73
CA THR A 53 6.14 28.89 -24.77
C THR A 53 6.57 27.47 -24.38
N ALA A 54 5.89 26.44 -24.89
CA ALA A 54 6.04 25.02 -24.52
C ALA A 54 5.78 24.63 -23.04
N TRP A 55 5.56 25.60 -22.15
CA TRP A 55 5.24 25.37 -20.74
C TRP A 55 3.77 25.67 -20.43
N ARG A 56 3.17 24.90 -19.52
CA ARG A 56 1.77 25.01 -19.09
C ARG A 56 1.66 24.85 -17.57
N SER A 57 0.52 25.23 -17.02
CA SER A 57 0.19 25.02 -15.60
C SER A 57 -1.29 24.69 -15.43
N LYS A 58 -1.62 24.00 -14.34
CA LYS A 58 -3.00 23.77 -13.86
C LYS A 58 -3.29 24.49 -12.54
N THR A 59 -2.31 25.19 -11.95
CA THR A 59 -2.44 25.91 -10.67
C THR A 59 -2.67 27.41 -10.84
N GLY A 60 -2.32 27.98 -12.00
CA GLY A 60 -2.58 29.37 -12.35
C GLY A 60 -1.80 29.80 -13.60
N PRO A 61 -1.82 31.09 -13.98
CA PRO A 61 -0.95 31.61 -15.04
C PRO A 61 0.54 31.41 -14.69
N LEU A 62 1.41 31.31 -15.70
CA LEU A 62 2.85 31.34 -15.51
C LEU A 62 3.38 32.74 -15.81
N ALA A 63 4.37 33.20 -15.05
CA ALA A 63 4.99 34.51 -15.21
C ALA A 63 6.50 34.38 -15.46
N VAL A 64 6.97 34.94 -16.57
CA VAL A 64 8.40 35.03 -16.90
C VAL A 64 8.91 36.43 -16.56
N VAL A 65 9.97 36.49 -15.76
CA VAL A 65 10.54 37.72 -15.21
C VAL A 65 11.90 38.04 -15.84
N THR A 66 12.43 39.25 -15.63
CA THR A 66 13.71 39.70 -16.22
C THR A 66 14.70 40.29 -15.22
N GLU A 67 14.19 40.71 -14.06
CA GLU A 67 14.93 41.28 -12.93
C GLU A 67 15.73 40.22 -12.16
N GLU A 68 15.18 39.00 -12.06
CA GLU A 68 15.79 37.85 -11.39
C GLU A 68 15.96 36.71 -12.39
N LYS A 69 17.21 36.33 -12.65
CA LYS A 69 17.61 35.25 -13.57
C LYS A 69 19.03 34.76 -13.25
N HIS A 70 19.37 33.60 -13.77
CA HIS A 70 20.69 32.98 -13.70
C HIS A 70 21.40 33.11 -15.05
N GLY A 71 20.72 32.68 -16.12
CA GLY A 71 21.17 32.76 -17.50
C GLY A 71 20.50 33.90 -18.27
N GLY A 72 20.73 33.89 -19.59
CA GLY A 72 19.96 34.63 -20.59
C GLY A 72 19.52 36.06 -20.25
N MET A 73 18.23 36.31 -20.52
CA MET A 73 17.48 37.54 -20.34
C MET A 73 16.26 37.36 -19.41
N ARG A 74 15.83 36.11 -19.16
CA ARG A 74 14.58 35.74 -18.48
C ARG A 74 14.76 34.63 -17.45
N SER A 75 13.78 34.46 -16.56
CA SER A 75 13.57 33.21 -15.80
C SER A 75 12.08 32.99 -15.49
N LEU A 76 11.67 31.75 -15.17
CA LEU A 76 10.32 31.46 -14.71
C LEU A 76 10.20 31.79 -13.22
N ARG A 77 9.19 32.56 -12.82
CA ARG A 77 8.82 32.81 -11.43
C ARG A 77 7.55 32.03 -11.05
N LEU A 78 7.56 31.41 -9.86
CA LEU A 78 6.39 30.82 -9.21
C LEU A 78 6.20 31.43 -7.81
N ASP A 79 4.96 31.73 -7.45
CA ASP A 79 4.57 32.29 -6.14
C ASP A 79 3.44 31.44 -5.53
N GLY A 80 3.55 31.12 -4.23
CA GLY A 80 2.58 30.25 -3.57
C GLY A 80 2.60 28.81 -4.10
N HIS A 81 1.58 28.00 -3.80
CA HIS A 81 1.52 26.62 -4.30
C HIS A 81 1.23 26.59 -5.80
N HIS A 82 2.29 26.45 -6.61
CA HIS A 82 2.23 26.54 -8.07
C HIS A 82 3.16 25.53 -8.74
N ILE A 83 2.74 25.00 -9.89
CA ILE A 83 3.50 24.01 -10.67
C ILE A 83 3.52 24.47 -12.13
N ALA A 84 4.71 24.46 -12.75
CA ALA A 84 4.84 24.52 -14.21
C ALA A 84 5.19 23.14 -14.77
N THR A 85 4.81 22.89 -16.02
CA THR A 85 4.91 21.59 -16.66
C THR A 85 5.23 21.73 -18.14
N SER A 86 6.13 20.89 -18.64
CA SER A 86 6.31 20.59 -20.06
C SER A 86 6.45 19.08 -20.25
N SER A 87 6.54 18.63 -21.50
CA SER A 87 6.54 17.21 -21.85
C SER A 87 7.21 16.94 -23.20
N ILE A 88 7.87 15.78 -23.31
CA ILE A 88 8.53 15.28 -24.52
C ILE A 88 8.16 13.82 -24.78
N ASP A 89 8.30 13.35 -26.02
CA ASP A 89 8.22 11.93 -26.38
C ASP A 89 9.27 11.12 -25.59
N ALA A 90 8.85 10.01 -24.96
CA ALA A 90 9.74 9.14 -24.21
C ALA A 90 10.56 8.20 -25.10
N THR A 91 10.17 8.00 -26.36
CA THR A 91 10.73 6.98 -27.26
C THR A 91 12.26 7.04 -27.43
N PRO A 92 12.92 8.23 -27.57
CA PRO A 92 14.38 8.33 -27.66
C PRO A 92 15.12 7.97 -26.36
N PHE A 93 14.39 7.85 -25.25
CA PHE A 93 14.90 7.75 -23.88
C PHE A 93 14.59 6.41 -23.21
N ARG A 94 13.73 5.58 -23.79
CA ARG A 94 13.44 4.19 -23.34
C ARG A 94 14.74 3.41 -23.06
N GLY A 95 14.84 2.81 -21.88
CA GLY A 95 16.03 2.09 -21.42
C GLY A 95 17.18 2.98 -20.90
N LYS A 96 17.00 4.30 -20.83
CA LYS A 96 17.97 5.27 -20.27
C LYS A 96 17.45 5.85 -18.96
N ARG A 97 18.35 6.46 -18.19
CA ARG A 97 18.01 7.35 -17.08
C ARG A 97 17.93 8.77 -17.63
N ILE A 98 16.82 9.44 -17.34
CA ILE A 98 16.68 10.87 -17.59
C ILE A 98 17.02 11.61 -16.31
N VAL A 99 17.86 12.65 -16.44
CA VAL A 99 18.19 13.59 -15.37
C VAL A 99 17.73 14.97 -15.82
N VAL A 100 16.72 15.51 -15.13
CA VAL A 100 16.28 16.89 -15.29
C VAL A 100 16.98 17.71 -14.22
N HIS A 101 17.81 18.66 -14.64
CA HIS A 101 18.59 19.52 -13.76
C HIS A 101 18.38 21.00 -14.10
N GLY A 102 18.93 21.89 -13.29
CA GLY A 102 18.89 23.34 -13.51
C GLY A 102 18.88 24.12 -12.20
N TRP A 103 18.71 25.43 -12.30
CA TRP A 103 18.97 26.36 -11.20
C TRP A 103 17.67 26.83 -10.54
N ILE A 104 17.68 26.88 -9.21
CA ILE A 104 16.59 27.44 -8.39
C ILE A 104 17.13 28.53 -7.46
N LYS A 105 16.46 29.68 -7.43
CA LYS A 105 16.59 30.71 -6.39
C LYS A 105 15.27 30.81 -5.62
N THR A 106 15.31 31.11 -4.32
CA THR A 106 14.09 31.18 -3.48
C THR A 106 14.06 32.40 -2.57
N ALA A 107 12.86 32.87 -2.25
CA ALA A 107 12.58 33.86 -1.22
C ALA A 107 11.46 33.33 -0.32
N GLU A 108 11.77 33.12 0.97
CA GLU A 108 10.85 32.63 2.01
C GLU A 108 10.06 31.36 1.65
N SER A 109 10.61 30.53 0.74
CA SER A 109 9.90 29.37 0.19
C SER A 109 9.71 28.26 1.23
N ALA A 110 8.48 27.77 1.36
CA ALA A 110 8.20 26.55 2.12
C ALA A 110 8.67 25.26 1.40
N GLY A 111 9.02 25.33 0.11
CA GLY A 111 9.70 24.26 -0.62
C GLY A 111 9.64 24.44 -2.14
N ALA A 112 10.80 24.60 -2.79
CA ALA A 112 10.94 24.63 -4.24
C ALA A 112 11.70 23.39 -4.77
N GLY A 113 11.36 22.93 -5.97
CA GLY A 113 12.05 21.81 -6.62
C GLY A 113 11.77 21.66 -8.11
N LEU A 114 12.48 20.71 -8.72
CA LEU A 114 12.18 20.15 -10.04
C LEU A 114 11.46 18.81 -9.89
N TRP A 115 10.79 18.37 -10.95
CA TRP A 115 10.21 17.04 -11.04
C TRP A 115 10.29 16.47 -12.46
N VAL A 116 10.34 15.14 -12.55
CA VAL A 116 10.33 14.39 -13.81
C VAL A 116 9.60 13.06 -13.64
N ARG A 117 8.83 12.70 -14.65
CA ARG A 117 7.89 11.57 -14.65
C ARG A 117 7.89 10.87 -16.00
N ALA A 118 7.79 9.55 -16.02
CA ALA A 118 7.54 8.78 -17.23
C ALA A 118 6.12 8.22 -17.18
N ASP A 119 5.36 8.37 -18.27
CA ASP A 119 3.96 7.97 -18.37
C ASP A 119 3.73 7.10 -19.63
N THR A 120 2.71 6.25 -19.59
CA THR A 120 1.98 5.81 -20.78
C THR A 120 0.75 6.70 -20.97
N ASP A 121 -0.05 6.42 -22.00
CA ASP A 121 -1.32 7.11 -22.24
C ASP A 121 -2.40 6.77 -21.18
N SER A 122 -2.14 5.81 -20.28
CA SER A 122 -3.08 5.30 -19.27
C SER A 122 -2.54 5.15 -17.84
N GLU A 123 -1.23 5.12 -17.62
CA GLU A 123 -0.61 4.97 -16.30
C GLU A 123 0.69 5.77 -16.14
N MET A 124 0.93 6.27 -14.91
CA MET A 124 2.21 6.83 -14.49
C MET A 124 3.19 5.69 -14.15
N LEU A 125 4.33 5.64 -14.85
CA LEU A 125 5.31 4.56 -14.72
C LEU A 125 6.35 4.84 -13.65
N GLU A 126 6.99 6.02 -13.69
CA GLU A 126 7.99 6.41 -12.69
C GLU A 126 7.94 7.91 -12.39
N LEU A 127 8.30 8.32 -11.16
CA LEU A 127 8.26 9.73 -10.72
C LEU A 127 9.39 10.04 -9.73
N ASP A 128 10.17 11.08 -10.02
CA ASP A 128 10.93 11.82 -9.00
C ASP A 128 10.43 13.27 -8.96
N ASN A 129 10.07 13.74 -7.78
CA ASN A 129 9.55 15.09 -7.55
C ASN A 129 10.32 15.85 -6.48
N MET A 130 11.57 15.46 -6.18
CA MET A 130 12.39 16.08 -5.13
C MET A 130 11.75 16.09 -3.72
N ASN A 131 10.80 15.20 -3.43
CA ASN A 131 10.26 15.05 -2.06
C ASN A 131 11.39 14.77 -1.05
N GLY A 132 11.38 15.47 0.08
CA GLY A 132 12.46 15.46 1.07
C GLY A 132 13.77 16.15 0.64
N ARG A 133 13.83 16.74 -0.56
CA ARG A 133 15.02 17.38 -1.16
C ARG A 133 14.77 18.83 -1.64
N TYR A 134 13.68 19.46 -1.20
CA TYR A 134 13.32 20.81 -1.62
C TYR A 134 14.28 21.90 -1.11
N VAL A 135 14.43 22.95 -1.92
CA VAL A 135 15.11 24.19 -1.54
C VAL A 135 14.14 25.02 -0.69
N THR A 136 14.50 25.29 0.56
CA THR A 136 13.62 25.97 1.54
C THR A 136 14.23 27.25 2.10
N GLY A 137 13.35 28.19 2.50
CA GLY A 137 13.69 29.53 2.96
C GLY A 137 14.11 30.44 1.80
N THR A 138 14.98 31.42 2.11
CA THR A 138 15.60 32.31 1.12
C THR A 138 16.99 31.77 0.76
N LYS A 139 17.24 31.51 -0.54
CA LYS A 139 18.48 30.92 -1.06
C LYS A 139 18.90 31.62 -2.35
N PRO A 140 20.20 31.81 -2.60
CA PRO A 140 20.70 32.21 -3.93
C PRO A 140 20.47 31.08 -4.93
N TRP A 141 20.75 31.36 -6.22
CA TRP A 141 20.75 30.35 -7.28
C TRP A 141 21.56 29.12 -6.87
N THR A 142 20.89 27.97 -6.86
CA THR A 142 21.39 26.67 -6.42
C THR A 142 21.02 25.64 -7.49
N GLU A 143 21.99 24.91 -8.03
CA GLU A 143 21.71 23.80 -8.96
C GLU A 143 21.05 22.63 -8.22
N VAL A 144 20.03 22.05 -8.83
CA VAL A 144 19.31 20.87 -8.33
C VAL A 144 19.01 19.89 -9.46
N ARG A 145 18.60 18.66 -9.12
CA ARG A 145 18.15 17.68 -10.12
C ARG A 145 17.09 16.70 -9.60
N ALA A 146 16.28 16.22 -10.53
CA ALA A 146 15.40 15.07 -10.40
C ALA A 146 15.75 14.01 -11.48
N GLU A 147 15.69 12.73 -11.16
CA GLU A 147 16.10 11.66 -12.08
C GLU A 147 15.23 10.40 -12.02
N ILE A 148 14.94 9.81 -13.19
CA ILE A 148 14.14 8.57 -13.33
C ILE A 148 14.71 7.63 -14.40
N PRO A 149 14.61 6.29 -14.23
CA PRO A 149 14.67 5.36 -15.35
C PRO A 149 13.43 5.49 -16.25
N VAL A 150 13.62 5.37 -17.57
CA VAL A 150 12.51 5.38 -18.54
C VAL A 150 12.24 3.97 -19.02
N ASP A 151 11.08 3.43 -18.63
CA ASP A 151 10.59 2.11 -19.05
C ASP A 151 10.41 2.03 -20.58
N ALA A 152 10.65 0.85 -21.16
CA ALA A 152 10.44 0.56 -22.58
C ALA A 152 8.99 0.81 -23.07
N LYS A 153 7.98 0.77 -22.17
CA LYS A 153 6.59 1.10 -22.53
C LYS A 153 6.21 2.59 -22.40
N ALA A 154 7.09 3.45 -21.90
CA ALA A 154 6.80 4.88 -21.72
C ALA A 154 6.47 5.56 -23.06
N THR A 155 5.38 6.32 -23.13
CA THR A 155 5.00 7.13 -24.31
C THR A 155 5.47 8.58 -24.15
N HIS A 156 5.38 9.14 -22.95
CA HIS A 156 5.74 10.54 -22.68
C HIS A 156 6.60 10.67 -21.42
N ILE A 157 7.52 11.63 -21.43
CA ILE A 157 8.18 12.15 -20.22
C ILE A 157 7.56 13.51 -19.92
N VAL A 158 7.07 13.67 -18.71
CA VAL A 158 6.46 14.92 -18.21
C VAL A 158 7.34 15.45 -17.08
N PHE A 159 7.71 16.72 -17.14
CA PHE A 159 8.66 17.32 -16.20
C PHE A 159 8.30 18.77 -15.91
N GLY A 160 8.93 19.33 -14.89
CA GLY A 160 8.86 20.77 -14.67
C GLY A 160 9.34 21.24 -13.32
N THR A 161 8.74 22.34 -12.88
CA THR A 161 9.11 23.10 -11.68
C THR A 161 7.93 23.15 -10.72
N LEU A 162 8.21 23.18 -9.42
CA LEU A 162 7.19 23.28 -8.38
C LEU A 162 7.66 24.19 -7.24
N GLN A 163 6.75 25.04 -6.77
CA GLN A 163 6.81 25.81 -5.52
C GLN A 163 5.64 25.33 -4.65
N VAL A 164 5.91 24.97 -3.40
CA VAL A 164 4.94 24.35 -2.50
C VAL A 164 4.77 25.20 -1.25
N GLY A 165 3.55 25.69 -1.03
CA GLY A 165 3.23 26.55 0.13
C GLY A 165 3.64 28.01 -0.11
N PRO A 166 3.75 28.82 0.95
CA PRO A 166 4.09 30.24 0.85
C PRO A 166 5.53 30.48 0.34
N GLY A 167 5.79 31.75 -0.01
CA GLY A 167 7.06 32.20 -0.59
C GLY A 167 7.11 32.10 -2.12
N SER A 168 8.26 32.47 -2.67
CA SER A 168 8.52 32.57 -4.11
C SER A 168 9.75 31.75 -4.51
N ALA A 169 9.76 31.27 -5.75
CA ALA A 169 10.91 30.64 -6.37
C ALA A 169 11.07 31.04 -7.84
N TRP A 170 12.32 31.10 -8.28
CA TRP A 170 12.72 31.36 -9.65
C TRP A 170 13.48 30.15 -10.19
N TYR A 171 13.26 29.82 -11.47
CA TYR A 171 13.79 28.63 -12.13
C TYR A 171 14.38 29.03 -13.48
N ASP A 172 15.58 28.54 -13.76
CA ASP A 172 16.34 28.95 -14.94
C ASP A 172 17.38 27.90 -15.36
N ASP A 173 17.92 28.04 -16.58
CA ASP A 173 18.92 27.16 -17.19
C ASP A 173 18.62 25.67 -16.97
N LEU A 174 17.39 25.23 -17.24
CA LEU A 174 17.03 23.81 -17.10
C LEU A 174 17.69 22.97 -18.21
N GLY A 175 18.06 21.74 -17.87
CA GLY A 175 18.64 20.76 -18.79
C GLY A 175 18.03 19.38 -18.61
N ILE A 176 18.15 18.54 -19.66
CA ILE A 176 17.61 17.18 -19.70
C ILE A 176 18.66 16.26 -20.32
N ASP A 177 19.40 15.56 -19.46
CA ASP A 177 20.41 14.57 -19.84
C ASP A 177 19.81 13.16 -19.93
N ALA A 178 20.32 12.36 -20.86
CA ALA A 178 19.88 10.99 -21.13
C ALA A 178 21.04 9.99 -21.00
N VAL A 179 21.29 9.53 -19.78
CA VAL A 179 22.40 8.63 -19.44
C VAL A 179 22.00 7.17 -19.65
N ALA A 180 22.88 6.34 -20.21
CA ALA A 180 22.61 4.91 -20.30
C ALA A 180 22.41 4.29 -18.91
N ILE A 181 21.40 3.43 -18.73
CA ILE A 181 21.32 2.59 -17.53
C ILE A 181 22.35 1.48 -17.71
N GLU A 182 23.51 1.61 -17.06
CA GLU A 182 24.43 0.48 -16.93
C GLU A 182 23.70 -0.66 -16.20
N ALA A 183 23.67 -1.84 -16.83
CA ALA A 183 23.13 -3.02 -16.19
C ALA A 183 23.97 -3.33 -14.93
N PRO A 184 23.35 -3.60 -13.76
CA PRO A 184 24.09 -3.90 -12.54
C PRO A 184 25.12 -5.01 -12.78
N LYS A 185 26.40 -4.67 -12.62
CA LYS A 185 27.50 -5.59 -12.92
C LYS A 185 27.36 -6.86 -12.06
N GLN A 186 27.48 -8.04 -12.67
CA GLN A 186 27.64 -9.27 -11.90
C GLN A 186 28.98 -9.24 -11.16
N ILE A 187 28.92 -9.55 -9.86
CA ILE A 187 30.09 -9.62 -8.97
C ILE A 187 29.99 -10.88 -8.09
N VAL A 188 31.11 -11.35 -7.58
CA VAL A 188 31.15 -12.43 -6.59
C VAL A 188 31.45 -11.86 -5.20
N LEU A 189 30.55 -12.10 -4.25
CA LEU A 189 30.81 -11.93 -2.82
C LEU A 189 31.27 -13.26 -2.25
N ALA A 190 32.50 -13.30 -1.76
CA ALA A 190 33.14 -14.51 -1.25
C ALA A 190 34.00 -14.22 -0.02
N GLY A 191 34.28 -15.26 0.75
CA GLY A 191 35.08 -15.15 1.96
C GLY A 191 34.85 -16.33 2.89
N ASN A 192 35.20 -16.16 4.16
CA ASN A 192 35.28 -17.26 5.11
C ASN A 192 34.39 -17.02 6.34
N VAL A 193 33.67 -18.05 6.76
CA VAL A 193 33.08 -18.11 8.10
C VAL A 193 34.13 -18.68 9.06
N LEU A 194 34.34 -18.00 10.18
CA LEU A 194 35.30 -18.38 11.21
C LEU A 194 34.57 -18.78 12.49
N ASP A 195 35.02 -19.84 13.14
CA ASP A 195 34.50 -20.30 14.42
C ASP A 195 35.07 -19.45 15.58
N PRO A 196 34.61 -19.65 16.83
CA PRO A 196 35.05 -18.81 17.95
C PRO A 196 36.52 -18.98 18.37
N SER A 197 37.26 -19.91 17.77
CA SER A 197 38.73 -20.02 17.91
C SER A 197 39.49 -19.28 16.80
N GLY A 198 38.79 -18.79 15.78
CA GLY A 198 39.36 -18.21 14.56
C GLY A 198 39.63 -19.23 13.45
N ALA A 199 39.26 -20.49 13.63
CA ALA A 199 39.43 -21.55 12.65
C ALA A 199 38.28 -21.61 11.63
N PRO A 200 38.47 -22.21 10.44
CA PRO A 200 37.41 -22.49 9.46
C PRO A 200 36.12 -23.09 10.03
N ALA A 201 35.00 -22.37 9.92
CA ALA A 201 33.68 -22.84 10.34
C ALA A 201 32.99 -23.70 9.26
N ALA A 202 33.61 -24.83 8.90
CA ALA A 202 33.11 -25.71 7.86
C ALA A 202 31.66 -26.17 8.08
N GLY A 203 30.82 -26.08 7.05
CA GLY A 203 29.38 -26.38 7.14
C GLY A 203 28.54 -25.34 7.88
N ALA A 204 29.03 -24.10 8.04
CA ALA A 204 28.19 -22.98 8.46
C ALA A 204 27.20 -22.58 7.35
N GLU A 205 25.97 -22.24 7.71
CA GLU A 205 24.98 -21.67 6.78
C GLU A 205 25.21 -20.17 6.66
N VAL A 206 25.43 -19.69 5.43
CA VAL A 206 25.65 -18.28 5.09
C VAL A 206 24.41 -17.74 4.38
N THR A 207 23.82 -16.68 4.93
CA THR A 207 22.61 -16.02 4.42
C THR A 207 23.01 -14.72 3.72
N LEU A 208 22.53 -14.49 2.50
CA LEU A 208 22.63 -13.24 1.77
C LEU A 208 21.33 -12.45 1.96
N ILE A 209 21.44 -11.19 2.38
CA ILE A 209 20.32 -10.34 2.75
C ILE A 209 20.34 -9.07 1.88
N ASP A 210 19.21 -8.73 1.30
CA ASP A 210 19.09 -7.61 0.35
C ASP A 210 18.68 -6.28 1.01
N LEU A 211 18.59 -5.22 0.20
CA LEU A 211 18.18 -3.87 0.62
C LEU A 211 16.79 -3.77 1.26
N GLU A 212 15.91 -4.74 1.02
CA GLU A 212 14.52 -4.75 1.51
C GLU A 212 14.37 -5.66 2.75
N GLN A 213 15.49 -6.17 3.27
CA GLN A 213 15.60 -7.11 4.39
C GLN A 213 15.00 -8.49 4.09
N GLU A 214 15.15 -8.97 2.84
CA GLU A 214 14.76 -10.33 2.45
C GLU A 214 15.97 -11.25 2.28
N ILE A 215 15.78 -12.55 2.53
CA ILE A 215 16.80 -13.58 2.27
C ILE A 215 16.83 -13.87 0.76
N ALA A 216 17.70 -13.16 0.05
CA ALA A 216 17.87 -13.33 -1.40
C ALA A 216 18.53 -14.68 -1.76
N ARG A 217 19.34 -15.25 -0.86
CA ARG A 217 19.98 -16.57 -1.04
C ARG A 217 20.52 -17.10 0.30
N HIS A 218 20.68 -18.41 0.42
CA HIS A 218 21.62 -19.00 1.40
C HIS A 218 22.49 -20.07 0.74
N VAL A 219 23.66 -20.35 1.33
CA VAL A 219 24.63 -21.36 0.89
C VAL A 219 25.35 -21.95 2.11
N GLN A 220 25.80 -23.21 2.04
CA GLN A 220 26.72 -23.75 3.03
C GLN A 220 28.17 -23.37 2.70
N ALA A 221 28.91 -22.99 3.73
CA ALA A 221 30.35 -22.83 3.69
C ALA A 221 31.06 -24.20 3.60
N ASP A 222 32.10 -24.29 2.78
CA ASP A 222 32.77 -25.55 2.43
C ASP A 222 33.67 -26.12 3.55
N GLY A 223 34.48 -27.13 3.22
CA GLY A 223 35.43 -27.74 4.16
C GLY A 223 36.54 -26.81 4.69
N GLN A 224 36.76 -25.66 4.04
CA GLN A 224 37.66 -24.58 4.47
C GLN A 224 36.90 -23.38 5.06
N GLY A 225 35.58 -23.51 5.27
CA GLY A 225 34.73 -22.42 5.73
C GLY A 225 34.49 -21.34 4.67
N HIS A 226 34.89 -21.59 3.42
CA HIS A 226 34.77 -20.64 2.32
C HIS A 226 33.35 -20.67 1.72
N PHE A 227 32.85 -19.51 1.30
CA PHE A 227 31.56 -19.35 0.61
C PHE A 227 31.72 -18.46 -0.62
N GLU A 228 30.90 -18.70 -1.65
CA GLU A 228 30.79 -17.81 -2.81
C GLU A 228 29.31 -17.54 -3.17
N LEU A 229 29.00 -16.26 -3.37
CA LEU A 229 27.67 -15.75 -3.68
C LEU A 229 27.77 -14.84 -4.92
N PRO A 230 27.47 -15.36 -6.13
CA PRO A 230 27.29 -14.54 -7.32
C PRO A 230 26.04 -13.66 -7.17
N VAL A 231 26.21 -12.34 -7.27
CA VAL A 231 25.17 -11.32 -7.08
C VAL A 231 25.30 -10.20 -8.11
N LEU A 232 24.35 -9.26 -8.09
CA LEU A 232 24.48 -7.98 -8.78
C LEU A 232 25.15 -6.95 -7.85
N ALA A 233 25.95 -6.04 -8.41
CA ALA A 233 26.51 -4.90 -7.69
C ALA A 233 25.38 -4.07 -7.04
N GLY A 234 25.51 -3.81 -5.73
CA GLY A 234 24.42 -3.31 -4.88
C GLY A 234 24.78 -3.32 -3.39
N LYS A 235 23.85 -2.90 -2.53
CA LYS A 235 23.99 -2.99 -1.07
C LYS A 235 23.46 -4.33 -0.58
N TRP A 236 24.30 -5.06 0.15
CA TRP A 236 24.02 -6.41 0.65
C TRP A 236 24.46 -6.54 2.11
N GLY A 237 23.69 -7.25 2.92
CA GLY A 237 24.11 -7.79 4.21
C GLY A 237 24.42 -9.27 4.10
N LEU A 238 25.17 -9.81 5.06
CA LEU A 238 25.37 -11.26 5.20
C LEU A 238 25.20 -11.67 6.66
N SER A 239 24.64 -12.86 6.90
CA SER A 239 24.71 -13.52 8.20
C SER A 239 25.31 -14.91 8.07
N ALA A 240 25.79 -15.49 9.16
CA ALA A 240 26.09 -16.92 9.22
C ALA A 240 25.81 -17.51 10.60
N HIS A 241 25.44 -18.79 10.64
CA HIS A 241 25.35 -19.58 11.89
C HIS A 241 25.86 -21.00 11.68
N ARG A 242 26.13 -21.71 12.78
CA ARG A 242 26.61 -23.10 12.78
C ARG A 242 26.21 -23.77 14.10
N THR A 243 25.88 -25.05 14.07
CA THR A 243 25.63 -25.83 15.30
C THR A 243 26.83 -25.72 16.25
N GLY A 244 26.58 -25.30 17.49
CA GLY A 244 27.60 -25.16 18.53
C GLY A 244 28.33 -23.82 18.58
N ALA A 245 27.97 -22.83 17.74
CA ALA A 245 28.49 -21.47 17.82
C ALA A 245 27.37 -20.43 17.61
N VAL A 246 27.51 -19.26 18.22
CA VAL A 246 26.54 -18.16 18.11
C VAL A 246 26.67 -17.50 16.75
N GLY A 247 25.54 -17.41 16.02
CA GLY A 247 25.45 -16.74 14.73
C GLY A 247 25.90 -15.28 14.77
N ALA A 248 26.43 -14.80 13.65
CA ALA A 248 26.94 -13.44 13.50
C ALA A 248 26.55 -12.85 12.14
N PHE A 249 26.67 -11.53 11.99
CA PHE A 249 26.30 -10.83 10.76
C PHE A 249 27.28 -9.71 10.39
N VAL A 250 27.26 -9.36 9.10
CA VAL A 250 27.93 -8.22 8.50
C VAL A 250 26.84 -7.27 8.02
N ALA A 251 26.74 -6.11 8.67
CA ALA A 251 25.75 -5.09 8.37
C ALA A 251 25.78 -4.66 6.90
N GLN A 252 24.60 -4.28 6.37
CA GLN A 252 24.44 -4.03 4.95
C GLN A 252 25.38 -2.93 4.42
N ARG A 253 26.19 -3.24 3.40
CA ARG A 253 27.10 -2.28 2.77
C ARG A 253 27.13 -2.41 1.25
N GLN A 254 27.55 -1.35 0.57
CA GLN A 254 27.64 -1.29 -0.89
C GLN A 254 28.81 -2.10 -1.42
N TYR A 255 28.55 -2.93 -2.44
CA TYR A 255 29.54 -3.70 -3.19
C TYR A 255 29.46 -3.34 -4.67
N ALA A 256 30.56 -2.85 -5.24
CA ALA A 256 30.66 -2.45 -6.66
C ALA A 256 31.51 -3.41 -7.52
N THR A 257 32.27 -4.29 -6.86
CA THR A 257 33.22 -5.24 -7.48
C THR A 257 33.20 -6.56 -6.71
N ASP A 258 33.80 -7.60 -7.31
CA ASP A 258 34.18 -8.81 -6.58
C ASP A 258 34.85 -8.46 -5.26
N THR A 259 34.46 -9.17 -4.20
CA THR A 259 35.02 -9.04 -2.85
C THR A 259 35.22 -10.45 -2.32
N LYS A 260 36.46 -10.87 -2.05
CA LYS A 260 36.81 -12.29 -1.79
C LYS A 260 37.43 -12.54 -0.41
N ASP A 261 37.46 -11.50 0.41
CA ASP A 261 38.10 -11.42 1.72
C ASP A 261 37.08 -11.21 2.86
N LEU A 262 35.79 -11.45 2.60
CA LEU A 262 34.74 -11.34 3.62
C LEU A 262 35.03 -12.29 4.80
N LYS A 263 34.69 -11.84 6.01
CA LYS A 263 34.84 -12.64 7.23
C LYS A 263 33.59 -12.51 8.08
N ILE A 264 33.02 -13.65 8.46
CA ILE A 264 31.90 -13.73 9.40
C ILE A 264 32.39 -14.57 10.59
N ALA A 265 32.74 -13.91 11.70
CA ALA A 265 33.26 -14.58 12.89
C ALA A 265 32.13 -14.90 13.86
N LEU A 266 31.90 -16.19 14.08
CA LEU A 266 30.89 -16.70 15.01
C LEU A 266 31.35 -16.51 16.46
N ALA A 267 30.45 -16.14 17.36
CA ALA A 267 30.76 -15.92 18.77
C ALA A 267 30.63 -17.22 19.59
N LYS A 268 31.38 -17.32 20.70
CA LYS A 268 31.37 -18.51 21.57
C LYS A 268 30.18 -18.53 22.52
N ASP A 269 29.95 -17.41 23.19
CA ASP A 269 29.06 -17.28 24.35
C ASP A 269 28.05 -16.15 24.13
N GLY A 270 26.99 -16.09 24.94
CA GLY A 270 26.02 -14.97 24.92
C GLY A 270 24.90 -15.08 23.89
N GLY A 271 24.81 -16.18 23.13
CA GLY A 271 23.69 -16.45 22.22
C GLY A 271 22.45 -17.05 22.91
N VAL A 272 21.45 -17.39 22.08
CA VAL A 272 20.18 -18.02 22.47
C VAL A 272 19.90 -19.18 21.50
N THR A 273 19.50 -20.33 22.02
CA THR A 273 19.13 -21.51 21.22
C THR A 273 17.70 -21.36 20.70
N VAL A 274 17.54 -20.91 19.45
CA VAL A 274 16.24 -20.95 18.76
C VAL A 274 16.10 -22.30 18.09
N ARG A 275 15.16 -23.11 18.57
CA ARG A 275 14.94 -24.47 18.10
C ARG A 275 13.46 -24.77 17.97
N GLY A 276 13.11 -25.73 17.12
CA GLY A 276 11.72 -26.11 16.98
C GLY A 276 11.48 -27.33 16.13
N LYS A 277 10.19 -27.56 15.86
CA LYS A 277 9.71 -28.61 14.96
C LYS A 277 8.59 -28.09 14.06
N VAL A 278 8.66 -28.46 12.79
CA VAL A 278 7.57 -28.33 11.83
C VAL A 278 6.65 -29.55 11.97
N THR A 279 5.33 -29.33 12.06
CA THR A 279 4.39 -30.40 12.45
C THR A 279 4.19 -31.48 11.39
N GLN A 280 4.31 -31.14 10.11
CA GLN A 280 4.22 -32.07 8.97
C GLN A 280 5.39 -31.90 8.01
N LYS A 281 5.55 -32.87 7.11
CA LYS A 281 6.67 -32.96 6.15
C LYS A 281 6.70 -31.75 5.21
N VAL A 282 7.87 -31.10 5.13
CA VAL A 282 8.15 -29.98 4.21
C VAL A 282 8.68 -30.45 2.86
N ALA A 283 8.71 -29.54 1.87
CA ALA A 283 9.36 -29.77 0.59
C ALA A 283 10.91 -29.76 0.72
N PRO A 284 11.64 -30.45 -0.17
CA PRO A 284 13.10 -30.31 -0.24
C PRO A 284 13.50 -28.86 -0.51
N GLY A 285 14.47 -28.32 0.25
CA GLY A 285 14.91 -26.92 0.15
C GLY A 285 14.11 -25.92 0.97
N THR A 286 13.04 -26.32 1.65
CA THR A 286 12.37 -25.48 2.66
C THR A 286 13.28 -25.26 3.86
N TYR A 287 13.39 -24.02 4.33
CA TYR A 287 14.16 -23.61 5.50
C TYR A 287 13.34 -22.68 6.41
N VAL A 288 13.80 -22.48 7.64
CA VAL A 288 13.21 -21.54 8.59
C VAL A 288 14.05 -20.28 8.61
N GLN A 289 13.49 -19.14 8.21
CA GLN A 289 14.05 -17.83 8.51
C GLN A 289 13.85 -17.53 10.00
N VAL A 290 14.92 -17.15 10.68
CA VAL A 290 14.89 -16.63 12.05
C VAL A 290 15.56 -15.27 12.08
N SER A 291 14.93 -14.26 12.69
CA SER A 291 15.59 -13.01 13.07
C SER A 291 15.37 -12.71 14.56
N PRO A 292 16.38 -12.20 15.29
CA PRO A 292 16.17 -11.53 16.57
C PRO A 292 15.34 -10.25 16.37
N PHE A 293 14.60 -9.82 17.38
CA PHE A 293 14.05 -8.47 17.39
C PHE A 293 15.20 -7.47 17.65
N SER A 294 15.62 -6.71 16.64
CA SER A 294 16.77 -5.79 16.68
C SER A 294 16.66 -4.67 15.63
N GLN A 295 17.62 -3.74 15.61
CA GLN A 295 17.73 -2.64 14.63
C GLN A 295 18.80 -2.90 13.54
N ASN A 296 19.20 -4.16 13.32
CA ASN A 296 20.24 -4.52 12.35
C ASN A 296 19.62 -5.17 11.11
N ASP A 297 19.62 -4.45 9.99
CA ASP A 297 19.11 -4.88 8.67
C ASP A 297 19.78 -6.15 8.06
N ALA A 298 20.55 -6.92 8.83
CA ALA A 298 21.35 -8.06 8.39
C ALA A 298 21.37 -9.25 9.38
N ASP A 299 20.54 -9.26 10.43
CA ASP A 299 20.49 -10.36 11.42
C ASP A 299 19.42 -11.43 11.10
N LEU A 300 19.12 -11.62 9.82
CA LEU A 300 18.26 -12.69 9.33
C LEU A 300 19.09 -13.95 9.05
N PHE A 301 18.68 -15.10 9.58
CA PHE A 301 19.39 -16.37 9.45
C PHE A 301 18.51 -17.43 8.76
N ALA A 302 19.01 -18.04 7.68
CA ALA A 302 18.40 -19.23 7.09
C ALA A 302 18.80 -20.48 7.89
N VAL A 303 17.85 -21.10 8.57
CA VAL A 303 18.05 -22.30 9.42
C VAL A 303 17.47 -23.53 8.71
N PRO A 304 18.30 -24.52 8.30
CA PRO A 304 17.83 -25.74 7.67
C PRO A 304 16.92 -26.59 8.55
N ILE A 305 16.09 -27.41 7.91
CA ILE A 305 15.15 -28.31 8.55
C ILE A 305 15.65 -29.75 8.35
N ALA A 306 15.81 -30.49 9.44
CA ALA A 306 16.19 -31.89 9.43
C ALA A 306 15.07 -32.79 8.89
N ALA A 307 15.42 -34.00 8.46
CA ALA A 307 14.49 -34.94 7.84
C ALA A 307 13.31 -35.39 8.75
N ASP A 308 13.41 -35.20 10.06
CA ASP A 308 12.35 -35.46 11.03
C ASP A 308 11.44 -34.24 11.29
N GLY A 309 11.71 -33.11 10.66
CA GLY A 309 11.02 -31.83 10.82
C GLY A 309 11.62 -30.88 11.86
N THR A 310 12.70 -31.25 12.56
CA THR A 310 13.33 -30.37 13.56
C THR A 310 14.27 -29.33 12.94
N PHE A 311 14.47 -28.21 13.63
CA PHE A 311 15.47 -27.19 13.29
C PHE A 311 16.07 -26.58 14.56
N SER A 312 17.31 -26.10 14.49
CA SER A 312 17.99 -25.45 15.62
C SER A 312 19.13 -24.55 15.14
N ALA A 313 19.24 -23.36 15.74
CA ALA A 313 20.38 -22.46 15.61
C ALA A 313 20.68 -21.80 16.97
N VAL A 314 21.92 -21.40 17.20
CA VAL A 314 22.29 -20.53 18.33
C VAL A 314 22.54 -19.15 17.75
N LEU A 315 21.77 -18.14 18.16
CA LEU A 315 21.70 -16.83 17.49
C LEU A 315 21.98 -15.67 18.46
N PRO A 316 22.28 -14.45 17.96
CA PRO A 316 22.43 -13.26 18.81
C PRO A 316 21.24 -13.06 19.73
N ARG A 317 21.50 -12.68 20.99
CA ARG A 317 20.49 -12.58 22.05
C ARG A 317 19.54 -11.40 21.84
N SER A 318 18.25 -11.71 21.74
CA SER A 318 17.13 -10.79 21.90
C SER A 318 16.10 -11.41 22.86
N ASP A 319 15.11 -10.63 23.28
CA ASP A 319 14.00 -11.10 24.11
C ASP A 319 12.87 -11.74 23.28
N LYS A 320 12.84 -11.44 21.98
CA LYS A 320 11.89 -12.00 21.01
C LYS A 320 12.58 -12.34 19.70
N TYR A 321 12.04 -13.33 19.00
CA TYR A 321 12.50 -13.74 17.68
C TYR A 321 11.30 -13.86 16.75
N TYR A 322 11.43 -13.38 15.52
CA TYR A 322 10.48 -13.67 14.46
C TYR A 322 10.95 -14.90 13.70
N VAL A 323 10.05 -15.86 13.50
CA VAL A 323 10.37 -17.17 12.93
C VAL A 323 9.38 -17.48 11.81
N THR A 324 9.87 -17.77 10.61
CA THR A 324 9.05 -17.97 9.40
C THR A 324 9.53 -19.18 8.60
N LEU A 325 8.59 -20.04 8.22
CA LEU A 325 8.82 -21.19 7.36
C LEU A 325 8.79 -20.78 5.87
N ILE A 326 9.97 -20.55 5.29
CA ILE A 326 10.11 -20.07 3.91
C ILE A 326 9.74 -21.20 2.94
N GLY A 327 8.69 -20.97 2.16
CA GLY A 327 8.06 -21.99 1.31
C GLY A 327 6.98 -22.83 1.99
N GLY A 328 6.65 -22.58 3.27
CA GLY A 328 5.60 -23.29 4.01
C GLY A 328 4.50 -22.42 4.63
N GLY A 329 4.64 -21.09 4.63
CA GLY A 329 3.55 -20.15 4.95
C GLY A 329 3.15 -20.05 6.43
N SER A 330 3.96 -20.58 7.35
CA SER A 330 3.78 -20.44 8.80
C SER A 330 4.79 -19.45 9.35
N SER A 331 4.34 -18.44 10.10
CA SER A 331 5.22 -17.52 10.82
C SER A 331 4.68 -17.18 12.22
N GLY A 332 5.53 -16.60 13.06
CA GLY A 332 5.14 -16.05 14.35
C GLY A 332 6.29 -15.41 15.11
N GLN A 333 5.94 -14.58 16.07
CA GLN A 333 6.85 -14.05 17.10
C GLN A 333 6.90 -15.01 18.30
N PHE A 334 8.11 -15.34 18.75
CA PHE A 334 8.35 -16.26 19.87
C PHE A 334 9.24 -15.60 20.93
N GLU A 335 8.82 -15.69 22.20
CA GLU A 335 9.52 -15.05 23.33
C GLU A 335 10.61 -15.95 23.91
N ARG A 336 11.76 -15.34 24.27
CA ARG A 336 12.88 -16.02 24.91
C ARG A 336 12.52 -16.47 26.33
N LYS A 337 12.81 -17.73 26.64
CA LYS A 337 12.74 -18.31 27.99
C LYS A 337 14.13 -18.80 28.35
N ASP A 338 14.71 -18.23 29.40
CA ASP A 338 16.12 -18.45 29.77
C ASP A 338 17.09 -18.18 28.59
N ASP A 339 17.78 -19.20 28.11
CA ASP A 339 18.76 -19.19 27.02
C ASP A 339 18.22 -19.81 25.70
N ARG A 340 16.90 -19.98 25.59
CA ARG A 340 16.24 -20.70 24.48
C ARG A 340 14.94 -20.07 24.00
N VAL A 341 14.54 -20.48 22.81
CA VAL A 341 13.20 -20.30 22.24
C VAL A 341 12.76 -21.66 21.69
N ASP A 342 11.63 -22.17 22.20
CA ASP A 342 11.02 -23.41 21.73
C ASP A 342 9.86 -23.09 20.77
N VAL A 343 9.99 -23.52 19.51
CA VAL A 343 9.10 -23.17 18.40
C VAL A 343 8.35 -24.40 17.86
N VAL A 344 7.06 -24.23 17.53
CA VAL A 344 6.31 -25.20 16.74
C VAL A 344 5.70 -24.46 15.55
N LEU A 345 6.04 -24.88 14.33
CA LEU A 345 5.50 -24.31 13.08
C LEU A 345 4.49 -25.30 12.51
N GLU A 346 3.22 -24.88 12.41
CA GLU A 346 2.19 -25.70 11.78
C GLU A 346 2.34 -25.68 10.26
N THR A 347 2.46 -26.84 9.63
CA THR A 347 2.33 -26.99 8.17
C THR A 347 0.99 -27.58 7.77
N PRO A 348 0.49 -27.25 6.56
CA PRO A 348 -0.63 -27.96 5.97
C PRO A 348 -0.24 -29.42 5.68
N SER A 349 -1.23 -30.29 5.51
CA SER A 349 -0.98 -31.53 4.77
C SER A 349 -0.66 -31.15 3.32
N LEU A 350 0.20 -31.93 2.67
CA LEU A 350 0.51 -31.81 1.23
C LEU A 350 -0.34 -32.77 0.38
N ASP A 351 -1.28 -33.49 1.00
CA ASP A 351 -2.18 -34.43 0.34
C ASP A 351 -3.32 -33.68 -0.39
N PRO A 352 -3.77 -34.17 -1.55
CA PRO A 352 -4.94 -33.62 -2.22
C PRO A 352 -6.22 -33.87 -1.41
N PRO A 353 -7.26 -33.03 -1.54
CA PRO A 353 -8.54 -33.22 -0.86
C PRO A 353 -9.18 -34.56 -1.23
N PRO A 354 -9.66 -35.36 -0.25
CA PRO A 354 -10.30 -36.64 -0.52
C PRO A 354 -11.47 -36.54 -1.50
N ALA A 355 -11.67 -37.58 -2.32
CA ALA A 355 -12.76 -37.62 -3.29
C ALA A 355 -14.14 -37.40 -2.63
N GLU A 356 -14.34 -37.91 -1.41
CA GLU A 356 -15.58 -37.71 -0.65
C GLU A 356 -15.83 -36.25 -0.23
N VAL A 357 -14.77 -35.44 -0.09
CA VAL A 357 -14.88 -33.99 0.18
C VAL A 357 -15.32 -33.27 -1.09
N VAL A 358 -14.67 -33.55 -2.22
CA VAL A 358 -15.02 -32.95 -3.52
C VAL A 358 -16.45 -33.32 -3.92
N GLU A 359 -16.83 -34.58 -3.75
CA GLU A 359 -18.19 -35.05 -3.99
C GLU A 359 -19.22 -34.37 -3.07
N TYR A 360 -18.88 -34.20 -1.78
CA TYR A 360 -19.76 -33.50 -0.83
C TYR A 360 -19.97 -32.04 -1.21
N ILE A 361 -18.90 -31.28 -1.51
CA ILE A 361 -19.01 -29.88 -1.97
C ILE A 361 -19.78 -29.82 -3.30
N GLY A 362 -19.54 -30.76 -4.22
CA GLY A 362 -20.26 -30.87 -5.48
C GLY A 362 -21.75 -31.18 -5.35
N LYS A 363 -22.17 -31.88 -4.29
CA LYS A 363 -23.58 -32.24 -4.03
C LYS A 363 -24.33 -31.26 -3.12
N GLN A 364 -23.67 -30.63 -2.14
CA GLN A 364 -24.29 -29.71 -1.19
C GLN A 364 -24.09 -28.23 -1.53
N GLY A 365 -23.13 -27.92 -2.42
CA GLY A 365 -22.87 -26.56 -2.90
C GLY A 365 -24.01 -26.03 -3.78
N ILE A 366 -24.61 -24.92 -3.36
CA ILE A 366 -25.61 -24.17 -4.11
C ILE A 366 -24.90 -23.46 -5.26
N ALA A 367 -24.94 -24.05 -6.46
CA ALA A 367 -24.35 -23.45 -7.65
C ALA A 367 -25.15 -22.23 -8.10
N LEU A 368 -24.48 -21.10 -8.33
CA LEU A 368 -25.08 -19.88 -8.88
C LEU A 368 -24.67 -19.72 -10.36
N LYS A 369 -25.52 -19.07 -11.15
CA LYS A 369 -25.34 -18.95 -12.61
C LYS A 369 -24.31 -17.90 -13.02
N THR A 370 -24.22 -16.81 -12.26
CA THR A 370 -23.33 -15.67 -12.54
C THR A 370 -23.07 -14.87 -11.27
N VAL A 371 -21.98 -14.11 -11.27
CA VAL A 371 -21.70 -13.06 -10.28
C VAL A 371 -22.42 -11.75 -10.60
N GLU A 372 -22.88 -11.56 -11.84
CA GLU A 372 -23.31 -10.25 -12.34
C GLU A 372 -24.74 -9.87 -11.89
N ALA A 373 -24.88 -8.66 -11.36
CA ALA A 373 -26.15 -8.02 -11.02
C ALA A 373 -27.13 -7.94 -12.21
N GLY A 374 -28.41 -7.74 -11.95
CA GLY A 374 -29.46 -7.61 -12.97
C GLY A 374 -29.81 -8.88 -13.78
N ASN A 375 -29.05 -9.97 -13.63
CA ASN A 375 -29.27 -11.25 -14.35
C ASN A 375 -30.33 -12.17 -13.69
N GLY A 376 -31.34 -11.58 -13.04
CA GLY A 376 -32.32 -12.30 -12.22
C GLY A 376 -31.74 -12.88 -10.93
N LEU A 377 -32.59 -13.47 -10.08
CA LEU A 377 -32.24 -13.86 -8.70
C LEU A 377 -32.72 -15.27 -8.29
N ASP A 378 -33.28 -16.06 -9.20
CA ASP A 378 -33.95 -17.33 -8.87
C ASP A 378 -32.98 -18.44 -8.42
N ASP A 379 -31.73 -18.42 -8.92
CA ASP A 379 -30.65 -19.31 -8.47
C ASP A 379 -30.21 -19.03 -7.02
N MET A 380 -30.52 -17.85 -6.49
CA MET A 380 -30.29 -17.50 -5.09
C MET A 380 -31.44 -17.92 -4.15
N ALA A 381 -32.59 -18.38 -4.65
CA ALA A 381 -33.71 -18.77 -3.79
C ALA A 381 -33.35 -19.76 -2.64
N PRO A 382 -32.44 -20.75 -2.83
CA PRO A 382 -31.98 -21.61 -1.74
C PRO A 382 -31.27 -20.86 -0.59
N LEU A 383 -30.67 -19.69 -0.86
CA LEU A 383 -29.99 -18.86 0.13
C LEU A 383 -30.96 -18.27 1.19
N ALA A 384 -32.27 -18.28 0.95
CA ALA A 384 -33.27 -17.91 1.96
C ALA A 384 -33.12 -18.74 3.26
N LYS A 385 -32.80 -20.03 3.14
CA LYS A 385 -32.53 -20.91 4.29
C LYS A 385 -31.20 -20.61 4.97
N LEU A 386 -30.19 -20.20 4.20
CA LEU A 386 -28.89 -19.77 4.73
C LEU A 386 -29.03 -18.51 5.59
N VAL A 387 -29.67 -17.47 5.02
CA VAL A 387 -29.89 -16.15 5.62
C VAL A 387 -30.85 -16.20 6.81
N GLY A 388 -32.01 -16.86 6.66
CA GLY A 388 -33.00 -17.02 7.71
C GLY A 388 -33.37 -15.69 8.40
N LYS A 389 -33.23 -15.63 9.73
CA LYS A 389 -33.57 -14.48 10.56
C LYS A 389 -32.41 -13.54 10.90
N ALA A 390 -31.22 -13.73 10.32
CA ALA A 390 -30.03 -12.92 10.64
C ALA A 390 -30.27 -11.41 10.43
N LYS A 391 -29.92 -10.58 11.41
CA LYS A 391 -30.03 -9.11 11.32
C LYS A 391 -28.80 -8.48 10.68
N ILE A 392 -27.65 -9.12 10.78
CA ILE A 392 -26.43 -8.77 10.06
C ILE A 392 -26.07 -9.95 9.15
N VAL A 393 -25.92 -9.68 7.86
CA VAL A 393 -25.23 -10.57 6.92
C VAL A 393 -23.91 -9.90 6.57
N ALA A 394 -22.81 -10.49 7.00
CA ALA A 394 -21.48 -9.97 6.71
C ALA A 394 -20.89 -10.74 5.52
N LEU A 395 -20.63 -10.01 4.44
CA LEU A 395 -20.05 -10.51 3.19
C LEU A 395 -18.56 -10.17 3.19
N GLY A 396 -17.73 -11.21 3.34
CA GLY A 396 -16.28 -11.11 3.26
C GLY A 396 -15.80 -10.86 1.83
N GLU A 397 -14.49 -10.83 1.65
CA GLU A 397 -13.84 -10.91 0.34
C GLU A 397 -12.42 -11.45 0.53
N ALA A 398 -12.00 -12.35 -0.36
CA ALA A 398 -10.66 -12.94 -0.34
C ALA A 398 -9.62 -12.05 -1.05
N THR A 399 -10.06 -11.04 -1.81
CA THR A 399 -9.20 -9.94 -2.25
C THR A 399 -9.95 -8.59 -2.20
N HIS A 400 -9.24 -7.50 -1.92
CA HIS A 400 -9.73 -6.12 -2.05
C HIS A 400 -9.76 -5.58 -3.52
N GLY A 401 -9.66 -6.45 -4.52
CA GLY A 401 -9.49 -6.01 -5.91
C GLY A 401 -9.92 -6.99 -7.00
N SER A 402 -10.78 -7.96 -6.69
CA SER A 402 -11.34 -8.92 -7.65
C SER A 402 -12.72 -8.49 -8.12
N ARG A 403 -12.86 -8.28 -9.42
CA ARG A 403 -14.07 -7.82 -10.10
C ARG A 403 -15.30 -8.68 -9.80
N GLU A 404 -15.13 -9.99 -9.89
CA GLU A 404 -16.19 -11.00 -9.73
C GLU A 404 -16.63 -11.11 -8.27
N ILE A 405 -15.73 -10.85 -7.30
CA ILE A 405 -16.10 -10.76 -5.89
C ILE A 405 -16.99 -9.53 -5.67
N PHE A 406 -16.60 -8.37 -6.21
CA PHE A 406 -17.39 -7.13 -6.08
C PHE A 406 -18.75 -7.25 -6.77
N GLN A 407 -18.80 -7.79 -8.00
CA GLN A 407 -20.05 -8.10 -8.71
C GLN A 407 -20.93 -9.06 -7.90
N MET A 408 -20.38 -10.16 -7.37
CA MET A 408 -21.11 -11.13 -6.55
C MET A 408 -21.70 -10.48 -5.28
N LYS A 409 -20.95 -9.59 -4.62
CA LYS A 409 -21.42 -8.88 -3.41
C LYS A 409 -22.50 -7.85 -3.72
N HIS A 410 -22.44 -7.17 -4.88
CA HIS A 410 -23.55 -6.36 -5.40
C HIS A 410 -24.78 -7.24 -5.70
N ARG A 411 -24.66 -8.34 -6.43
CA ARG A 411 -25.77 -9.27 -6.75
C ARG A 411 -26.41 -9.88 -5.48
N LEU A 412 -25.61 -10.11 -4.43
CA LEU A 412 -26.10 -10.51 -3.11
C LEU A 412 -26.86 -9.38 -2.40
N LEU A 413 -26.44 -8.12 -2.55
CA LEU A 413 -27.20 -6.98 -2.04
C LEU A 413 -28.57 -6.87 -2.71
N GLU A 414 -28.67 -7.05 -4.04
CA GLU A 414 -29.96 -7.12 -4.76
C GLU A 414 -30.88 -8.17 -4.12
N TYR A 415 -30.37 -9.39 -3.93
CA TYR A 415 -31.12 -10.49 -3.31
C TYR A 415 -31.53 -10.21 -1.86
N LEU A 416 -30.60 -9.71 -1.04
CA LEU A 416 -30.84 -9.45 0.38
C LEU A 416 -31.86 -8.33 0.57
N VAL A 417 -31.82 -7.28 -0.26
CA VAL A 417 -32.83 -6.22 -0.26
C VAL A 417 -34.17 -6.75 -0.76
N GLU A 418 -34.25 -7.23 -2.01
CA GLU A 418 -35.53 -7.55 -2.65
C GLU A 418 -36.25 -8.76 -2.05
N LYS A 419 -35.49 -9.79 -1.62
CA LYS A 419 -36.06 -11.10 -1.24
C LYS A 419 -35.94 -11.39 0.25
N GLN A 420 -35.06 -10.70 0.98
CA GLN A 420 -34.83 -10.92 2.41
C GLN A 420 -35.11 -9.69 3.29
N GLY A 421 -35.48 -8.54 2.72
CA GLY A 421 -35.89 -7.35 3.47
C GLY A 421 -34.75 -6.66 4.24
N PHE A 422 -33.55 -6.64 3.67
CA PHE A 422 -32.46 -5.79 4.13
C PHE A 422 -32.63 -4.37 3.61
N SER A 423 -32.20 -3.36 4.38
CA SER A 423 -32.40 -1.95 4.02
C SER A 423 -31.29 -1.00 4.47
N VAL A 424 -30.17 -1.55 4.94
CA VAL A 424 -28.92 -0.81 5.12
C VAL A 424 -27.81 -1.64 4.49
N PHE A 425 -27.05 -1.01 3.60
CA PHE A 425 -25.76 -1.50 3.15
C PHE A 425 -24.67 -0.70 3.86
N ALA A 426 -23.71 -1.38 4.48
CA ALA A 426 -22.62 -0.76 5.21
C ALA A 426 -21.27 -1.29 4.70
N LEU A 427 -20.35 -0.38 4.39
CA LEU A 427 -19.05 -0.67 3.77
C LEU A 427 -17.89 -0.43 4.77
N GLU A 428 -16.79 -1.15 4.58
CA GLU A 428 -15.50 -0.94 5.24
C GLU A 428 -14.84 0.38 4.74
N ALA A 429 -15.48 1.48 5.10
CA ALA A 429 -15.13 2.85 4.76
C ALA A 429 -15.59 3.78 5.89
N ASN A 430 -15.06 5.02 5.91
CA ASN A 430 -15.34 5.97 6.98
C ASN A 430 -16.82 6.40 6.95
N GLN A 431 -17.53 6.23 8.06
CA GLN A 431 -18.96 6.58 8.17
C GLN A 431 -19.29 8.04 7.78
N PRO A 432 -18.52 9.07 8.19
CA PRO A 432 -18.87 10.46 7.89
C PRO A 432 -18.86 10.77 6.39
N GLU A 433 -17.84 10.31 5.67
CA GLU A 433 -17.70 10.42 4.23
C GLU A 433 -18.81 9.62 3.49
N CYS A 434 -19.15 8.42 3.98
CA CYS A 434 -20.21 7.58 3.40
C CYS A 434 -21.61 8.20 3.45
N ARG A 435 -21.85 9.22 4.32
CA ARG A 435 -23.11 9.98 4.31
C ARG A 435 -23.36 10.70 2.99
N VAL A 436 -22.32 11.09 2.25
CA VAL A 436 -22.45 11.71 0.92
C VAL A 436 -23.03 10.72 -0.10
N ILE A 437 -22.58 9.46 -0.04
CA ILE A 437 -23.15 8.37 -0.85
C ILE A 437 -24.60 8.08 -0.42
N ASN A 438 -24.91 8.12 0.88
CA ASN A 438 -26.29 7.95 1.35
C ASN A 438 -27.22 9.08 0.85
N ASP A 439 -26.74 10.33 0.85
CA ASP A 439 -27.46 11.49 0.33
C ASP A 439 -27.72 11.37 -1.18
N TYR A 440 -26.75 10.86 -1.94
CA TYR A 440 -26.96 10.49 -3.34
C TYR A 440 -28.01 9.38 -3.47
N VAL A 441 -27.82 8.26 -2.79
CA VAL A 441 -28.67 7.05 -2.86
C VAL A 441 -30.13 7.32 -2.50
N LEU A 442 -30.39 8.15 -1.48
CA LEU A 442 -31.73 8.50 -1.03
C LEU A 442 -32.34 9.63 -1.88
N ASN A 443 -31.59 10.73 -2.08
CA ASN A 443 -32.14 12.01 -2.52
C ASN A 443 -31.71 12.41 -3.95
N GLY A 444 -30.75 11.71 -4.57
CA GLY A 444 -30.19 12.04 -5.89
C GLY A 444 -29.29 13.28 -5.90
N LYS A 445 -28.68 13.62 -4.76
CA LYS A 445 -27.81 14.79 -4.59
C LYS A 445 -26.38 14.49 -5.06
N GLY A 446 -25.86 15.30 -5.99
CA GLY A 446 -24.55 15.07 -6.62
C GLY A 446 -24.56 13.87 -7.58
N THR A 447 -23.39 13.40 -8.02
CA THR A 447 -23.26 12.16 -8.81
C THR A 447 -22.67 11.00 -8.00
N ALA A 448 -22.96 9.77 -8.43
CA ALA A 448 -22.39 8.56 -7.82
C ALA A 448 -20.84 8.54 -7.89
N LYS A 449 -20.25 8.95 -9.03
CA LYS A 449 -18.79 9.04 -9.19
C LYS A 449 -18.16 10.03 -8.21
N GLU A 450 -18.73 11.21 -8.02
CA GLU A 450 -18.21 12.21 -7.07
C GLU A 450 -18.36 11.74 -5.62
N ALA A 451 -19.51 11.17 -5.25
CA ALA A 451 -19.75 10.65 -3.91
C ALA A 451 -18.81 9.48 -3.57
N LEU A 452 -18.53 8.59 -4.53
CA LEU A 452 -17.60 7.46 -4.38
C LEU A 452 -16.14 7.91 -4.35
N ALA A 453 -15.73 8.86 -5.20
CA ALA A 453 -14.41 9.49 -5.09
C ALA A 453 -14.24 10.21 -3.73
N GLY A 454 -15.35 10.71 -3.17
CA GLY A 454 -15.43 11.40 -1.88
C GLY A 454 -15.17 10.55 -0.63
N ILE A 455 -15.09 9.22 -0.73
CA ILE A 455 -14.63 8.35 0.39
C ILE A 455 -13.12 8.03 0.33
N TYR A 456 -12.42 8.48 -0.71
CA TYR A 456 -10.95 8.41 -0.90
C TYR A 456 -10.30 7.03 -1.01
N PHE A 457 -10.99 5.94 -0.67
CA PHE A 457 -10.47 4.57 -0.78
C PHE A 457 -10.31 4.12 -2.24
N TRP A 458 -9.09 3.72 -2.62
CA TRP A 458 -8.84 3.15 -3.96
C TRP A 458 -9.55 1.81 -4.17
N THR A 459 -9.73 1.03 -3.11
CA THR A 459 -10.37 -0.31 -3.12
C THR A 459 -11.80 -0.23 -3.62
N TRP A 460 -12.51 0.84 -3.23
CA TRP A 460 -13.92 1.03 -3.53
C TRP A 460 -14.18 1.90 -4.77
N ASN A 461 -13.19 2.65 -5.27
CA ASN A 461 -13.35 3.54 -6.43
C ASN A 461 -13.26 2.77 -7.76
N THR A 462 -14.18 1.81 -7.98
CA THR A 462 -14.23 0.92 -9.16
C THR A 462 -15.60 0.91 -9.86
N GLU A 463 -15.64 0.49 -11.13
CA GLU A 463 -16.88 0.32 -11.90
C GLU A 463 -17.91 -0.55 -11.18
N GLU A 464 -17.46 -1.59 -10.48
CA GLU A 464 -18.32 -2.58 -9.84
C GLU A 464 -19.07 -1.99 -8.62
N VAL A 465 -18.39 -1.15 -7.83
CA VAL A 465 -18.98 -0.46 -6.67
C VAL A 465 -19.82 0.75 -7.11
N LEU A 466 -19.41 1.44 -8.18
CA LEU A 466 -20.21 2.50 -8.80
C LEU A 466 -21.57 1.98 -9.26
N ALA A 467 -21.58 0.87 -10.01
CA ALA A 467 -22.81 0.24 -10.48
C ALA A 467 -23.74 -0.19 -9.33
N MET A 468 -23.19 -0.60 -8.18
CA MET A 468 -23.97 -0.91 -6.98
C MET A 468 -24.63 0.34 -6.37
N ILE A 469 -23.89 1.46 -6.30
CA ILE A 469 -24.42 2.74 -5.78
C ILE A 469 -25.51 3.30 -6.71
N GLU A 470 -25.33 3.17 -8.02
CA GLU A 470 -26.33 3.55 -9.03
C GLU A 470 -27.56 2.64 -8.99
N TRP A 471 -27.40 1.33 -8.79
CA TRP A 471 -28.52 0.42 -8.52
C TRP A 471 -29.27 0.79 -7.23
N MET A 472 -28.56 1.08 -6.13
CA MET A 472 -29.19 1.52 -4.86
C MET A 472 -30.01 2.82 -5.05
N ARG A 473 -29.50 3.76 -5.86
CA ARG A 473 -30.23 4.97 -6.25
C ARG A 473 -31.49 4.65 -7.07
N ALA A 474 -31.39 3.74 -8.04
CA ALA A 474 -32.50 3.35 -8.92
C ALA A 474 -33.61 2.61 -8.17
N TYR A 475 -33.25 1.63 -7.33
CA TYR A 475 -34.17 0.96 -6.39
C TYR A 475 -34.89 1.99 -5.50
N ASN A 476 -34.16 2.98 -4.98
CA ASN A 476 -34.76 4.05 -4.20
C ASN A 476 -35.61 5.02 -5.01
N ALA A 477 -35.41 5.15 -6.31
CA ALA A 477 -36.23 6.02 -7.16
C ALA A 477 -37.63 5.46 -7.43
N ASP A 478 -37.81 4.14 -7.53
CA ASP A 478 -39.13 3.56 -7.79
C ASP A 478 -40.07 3.74 -6.56
N ALA A 479 -41.25 4.31 -6.83
CA ALA A 479 -42.30 4.55 -5.85
C ALA A 479 -42.94 3.26 -5.29
N LYS A 480 -42.72 2.09 -5.92
CA LYS A 480 -43.13 0.77 -5.42
C LYS A 480 -42.38 0.40 -4.15
N HIS A 481 -41.06 0.62 -4.10
CA HIS A 481 -40.22 0.26 -2.96
C HIS A 481 -40.43 1.24 -1.81
N LYS A 482 -41.26 0.84 -0.83
CA LYS A 482 -41.62 1.68 0.33
C LYS A 482 -40.49 1.78 1.35
N THR A 483 -39.80 0.67 1.60
CA THR A 483 -38.54 0.66 2.35
C THR A 483 -37.40 1.05 1.40
N LYS A 484 -36.69 2.13 1.71
CA LYS A 484 -35.51 2.59 0.97
C LYS A 484 -34.24 1.97 1.55
N VAL A 485 -33.26 1.67 0.71
CA VAL A 485 -31.94 1.18 1.13
C VAL A 485 -31.06 2.38 1.48
N GLN A 486 -30.43 2.35 2.64
CA GLN A 486 -29.45 3.35 3.07
C GLN A 486 -28.03 2.85 2.80
N PHE A 487 -27.12 3.77 2.50
CA PHE A 487 -25.67 3.52 2.44
C PHE A 487 -25.01 4.00 3.74
N ALA A 488 -24.03 3.27 4.25
CA ALA A 488 -23.26 3.62 5.44
C ALA A 488 -21.80 3.17 5.33
N GLY A 489 -20.96 3.73 6.18
CA GLY A 489 -19.65 3.20 6.55
C GLY A 489 -19.65 2.73 8.01
N PHE A 490 -18.55 2.13 8.45
CA PHE A 490 -18.33 1.82 9.87
C PHE A 490 -16.86 1.99 10.33
N ASP A 491 -15.97 2.35 9.42
CA ASP A 491 -14.53 2.52 9.68
C ASP A 491 -14.19 3.96 10.14
N MET A 492 -12.94 4.17 10.56
CA MET A 492 -12.40 5.43 11.09
C MET A 492 -10.92 5.66 10.71
N GLN A 493 -10.47 5.07 9.60
CA GLN A 493 -9.10 5.22 9.06
C GLN A 493 -8.71 6.67 8.71
N THR A 494 -9.67 7.56 8.48
CA THR A 494 -9.44 9.01 8.62
C THR A 494 -10.56 9.67 9.42
N SER A 495 -10.19 10.69 10.19
CA SER A 495 -11.04 11.43 11.12
C SER A 495 -11.46 12.81 10.57
N ARG A 496 -11.05 13.15 9.34
CA ARG A 496 -11.09 14.52 8.80
C ARG A 496 -12.50 15.11 8.72
N VAL A 497 -13.48 14.38 8.18
CA VAL A 497 -14.86 14.88 8.06
C VAL A 497 -15.58 14.85 9.41
N ALA A 498 -15.37 13.83 10.25
CA ALA A 498 -15.87 13.84 11.63
C ALA A 498 -15.37 15.07 12.41
N HIS A 499 -14.09 15.44 12.27
CA HIS A 499 -13.52 16.62 12.89
C HIS A 499 -14.18 17.91 12.36
N ALA A 500 -14.40 18.03 11.05
CA ALA A 500 -15.06 19.19 10.47
C ALA A 500 -16.51 19.36 10.98
N ASN A 501 -17.27 18.27 11.05
CA ASN A 501 -18.65 18.26 11.54
C ASN A 501 -18.73 18.63 13.03
N VAL A 502 -17.88 18.00 13.86
CA VAL A 502 -17.74 18.30 15.28
C VAL A 502 -17.30 19.77 15.50
N ALA A 503 -16.34 20.28 14.72
CA ALA A 503 -15.88 21.66 14.84
C ALA A 503 -17.00 22.68 14.51
N ALA A 504 -17.81 22.42 13.48
CA ALA A 504 -18.97 23.24 13.17
C ALA A 504 -20.03 23.18 14.29
N ALA A 505 -20.29 21.98 14.84
CA ALA A 505 -21.24 21.78 15.92
C ALA A 505 -20.81 22.46 17.23
N VAL A 506 -19.52 22.37 17.61
CA VAL A 506 -18.97 23.05 18.80
C VAL A 506 -19.08 24.57 18.66
N LYS A 507 -18.68 25.13 17.50
CA LYS A 507 -18.78 26.59 17.25
C LYS A 507 -20.23 27.10 17.34
N LYS A 508 -21.22 26.27 17.03
CA LYS A 508 -22.65 26.58 17.18
C LYS A 508 -23.18 26.37 18.60
N ALA A 509 -22.70 25.36 19.33
CA ALA A 509 -23.24 24.95 20.63
C ALA A 509 -22.57 25.61 21.84
N ALA A 510 -21.29 25.98 21.73
CA ALA A 510 -20.50 26.58 22.80
C ALA A 510 -19.36 27.47 22.24
N PRO A 511 -19.68 28.59 21.55
CA PRO A 511 -18.70 29.45 20.90
C PRO A 511 -17.59 29.93 21.86
N ASP A 512 -17.95 30.36 23.07
CA ASP A 512 -17.03 30.87 24.10
C ASP A 512 -16.04 29.82 24.62
N ARG A 513 -16.25 28.54 24.27
CA ARG A 513 -15.39 27.40 24.62
C ARG A 513 -14.80 26.72 23.38
N ALA A 514 -15.06 27.23 22.18
CA ALA A 514 -14.73 26.54 20.94
C ALA A 514 -13.23 26.32 20.81
N ASP A 515 -12.40 27.36 20.96
CA ASP A 515 -10.95 27.22 20.78
C ASP A 515 -10.33 26.28 21.82
N ALA A 516 -10.78 26.33 23.07
CA ALA A 516 -10.33 25.44 24.14
C ALA A 516 -10.72 23.96 23.93
N LEU A 517 -11.80 23.69 23.20
CA LEU A 517 -12.25 22.34 22.84
C LEU A 517 -11.67 21.84 21.51
N LEU A 518 -11.40 22.75 20.56
CA LEU A 518 -11.01 22.43 19.19
C LEU A 518 -9.49 22.43 18.99
N ALA A 519 -8.73 23.32 19.64
CA ALA A 519 -7.27 23.36 19.50
C ALA A 519 -6.58 22.04 19.91
N PRO A 520 -6.99 21.31 20.97
CA PRO A 520 -6.37 20.03 21.32
C PRO A 520 -6.70 18.89 20.34
N ILE A 521 -7.83 18.96 19.62
CA ILE A 521 -8.27 17.91 18.68
C ILE A 521 -7.93 18.20 17.21
N ALA A 522 -7.41 19.40 16.90
CA ALA A 522 -7.07 19.84 15.55
C ALA A 522 -6.23 18.83 14.72
N PRO A 523 -5.27 18.06 15.30
CA PRO A 523 -4.56 17.00 14.58
C PRO A 523 -5.44 15.92 13.94
N LEU A 524 -6.64 15.66 14.50
CA LEU A 524 -7.62 14.74 13.89
C LEU A 524 -8.28 15.32 12.63
N GLY A 525 -8.18 16.63 12.41
CA GLY A 525 -8.66 17.34 11.22
C GLY A 525 -7.65 17.42 10.07
N GLU A 526 -6.42 16.95 10.25
CA GLU A 526 -5.38 17.00 9.22
C GLU A 526 -5.57 15.94 8.12
N SER A 527 -5.01 16.20 6.94
CA SER A 527 -4.97 15.24 5.83
C SER A 527 -4.22 13.95 6.20
N MET A 528 -3.16 14.07 7.01
CA MET A 528 -2.37 12.97 7.56
C MET A 528 -2.67 12.74 9.06
N SER A 529 -3.94 12.81 9.45
CA SER A 529 -4.39 12.79 10.86
C SER A 529 -3.78 11.68 11.74
N GLN A 530 -3.56 10.47 11.21
CA GLN A 530 -2.85 9.41 11.94
C GLN A 530 -1.41 9.83 12.29
N GLN A 531 -0.65 10.39 11.35
CA GLN A 531 0.73 10.82 11.59
C GLN A 531 0.76 12.06 12.51
N ALA A 532 -0.18 12.98 12.32
CA ALA A 532 -0.32 14.16 13.18
C ALA A 532 -0.53 13.76 14.65
N VAL A 533 -1.42 12.79 14.93
CA VAL A 533 -1.64 12.27 16.29
C VAL A 533 -0.46 11.44 16.81
N LYS A 534 0.20 10.65 15.95
CA LYS A 534 1.43 9.92 16.33
C LYS A 534 2.55 10.86 16.77
N ASN A 535 2.69 12.02 16.12
CA ASN A 535 3.69 13.04 16.44
C ASN A 535 3.43 13.81 17.77
N LEU A 536 2.26 13.64 18.41
CA LEU A 536 1.92 14.36 19.64
C LEU A 536 2.68 13.84 20.86
N SER A 537 3.15 14.77 21.69
CA SER A 537 3.76 14.50 23.00
C SER A 537 2.76 13.88 23.99
N PRO A 538 3.22 13.24 25.08
CA PRO A 538 2.33 12.66 26.09
C PRO A 538 1.29 13.65 26.65
N ASP A 539 1.68 14.90 26.91
CA ASP A 539 0.76 15.94 27.39
C ASP A 539 -0.22 16.41 26.32
N GLN A 540 0.20 16.48 25.05
CA GLN A 540 -0.71 16.78 23.94
C GLN A 540 -1.72 15.65 23.73
N ARG A 541 -1.31 14.38 23.81
CA ARG A 541 -2.20 13.20 23.76
C ARG A 541 -3.21 13.20 24.91
N LYS A 542 -2.77 13.57 26.12
CA LYS A 542 -3.62 13.75 27.30
C LYS A 542 -4.62 14.90 27.12
N ALA A 543 -4.20 16.03 26.57
CA ALA A 543 -5.06 17.18 26.28
C ALA A 543 -6.12 16.85 25.20
N LEU A 544 -5.73 16.17 24.11
CA LEU A 544 -6.63 15.67 23.08
C LEU A 544 -7.68 14.72 23.67
N THR A 545 -7.26 13.77 24.52
CA THR A 545 -8.16 12.83 25.20
C THR A 545 -9.17 13.54 26.12
N ALA A 546 -8.70 14.53 26.90
CA ALA A 546 -9.57 15.33 27.77
C ALA A 546 -10.56 16.21 26.99
N ALA A 547 -10.13 16.79 25.86
CA ALA A 547 -10.99 17.57 24.98
C ALA A 547 -12.09 16.71 24.35
N LEU A 548 -11.75 15.53 23.82
CA LEU A 548 -12.73 14.58 23.27
C LEU A 548 -13.79 14.17 24.32
N ALA A 549 -13.37 13.85 25.54
CA ALA A 549 -14.29 13.56 26.63
C ALA A 549 -15.21 14.76 26.97
N ALA A 550 -14.70 15.99 26.87
CA ALA A 550 -15.46 17.22 27.10
C ALA A 550 -16.44 17.58 25.96
N LEU A 551 -16.28 17.03 24.75
CA LEU A 551 -17.24 17.21 23.65
C LEU A 551 -18.60 16.56 23.96
N LYS A 552 -18.61 15.38 24.59
CA LYS A 552 -19.83 14.60 24.87
C LYS A 552 -20.93 15.38 25.57
N PRO A 553 -20.70 16.07 26.71
CA PRO A 553 -21.74 16.88 27.35
C PRO A 553 -22.10 18.15 26.55
N VAL A 554 -21.16 18.72 25.78
CA VAL A 554 -21.41 19.92 24.95
C VAL A 554 -22.33 19.59 23.75
N LEU A 555 -22.10 18.45 23.10
CA LEU A 555 -22.84 17.99 21.92
C LEU A 555 -23.94 16.97 22.25
N ALA A 556 -24.29 16.78 23.52
CA ALA A 556 -25.35 15.85 23.94
C ALA A 556 -26.72 16.11 23.28
N LYS A 557 -27.00 17.36 22.88
CA LYS A 557 -28.22 17.78 22.17
C LYS A 557 -28.05 17.91 20.65
N ALA A 558 -26.87 17.62 20.09
CA ALA A 558 -26.69 17.54 18.65
C ALA A 558 -27.46 16.35 18.06
N ASP A 559 -27.59 16.30 16.74
CA ASP A 559 -28.22 15.20 16.00
C ASP A 559 -27.45 13.85 16.17
N PRO A 560 -28.06 12.70 15.82
CA PRO A 560 -27.43 11.39 16.01
C PRO A 560 -26.09 11.21 15.28
N ASP A 561 -25.92 11.84 14.11
CA ASP A 561 -24.72 11.72 13.29
C ASP A 561 -23.57 12.57 13.85
N THR A 562 -23.81 13.82 14.24
CA THR A 562 -22.84 14.65 14.95
C THR A 562 -22.39 14.00 16.27
N ARG A 563 -23.30 13.34 16.99
CA ARG A 563 -22.94 12.58 18.21
C ARG A 563 -22.15 11.31 17.89
N HIS A 564 -22.38 10.68 16.74
CA HIS A 564 -21.56 9.57 16.26
C HIS A 564 -20.17 10.04 15.81
N ASP A 565 -20.05 11.21 15.19
CA ASP A 565 -18.77 11.78 14.78
C ASP A 565 -17.84 12.08 15.98
N VAL A 566 -18.39 12.53 17.11
CA VAL A 566 -17.62 12.61 18.38
C VAL A 566 -17.06 11.23 18.78
N ARG A 567 -17.82 10.15 18.56
CA ARG A 567 -17.36 8.78 18.85
C ARG A 567 -16.34 8.28 17.83
N VAL A 568 -16.49 8.61 16.54
CA VAL A 568 -15.51 8.34 15.49
C VAL A 568 -14.17 9.03 15.81
N LEU A 569 -14.18 10.27 16.32
CA LEU A 569 -12.97 10.95 16.77
C LEU A 569 -12.29 10.25 17.96
N GLU A 570 -13.04 9.73 18.93
CA GLU A 570 -12.47 8.93 20.03
C GLU A 570 -11.88 7.61 19.55
N GLN A 571 -12.56 6.92 18.62
CA GLN A 571 -12.10 5.66 18.05
C GLN A 571 -10.82 5.86 17.22
N ALA A 572 -10.80 6.88 16.35
CA ALA A 572 -9.64 7.25 15.56
C ALA A 572 -8.44 7.67 16.45
N ALA A 573 -8.67 8.52 17.45
CA ALA A 573 -7.63 8.92 18.40
C ALA A 573 -7.00 7.74 19.13
N ALA A 574 -7.80 6.78 19.61
CA ALA A 574 -7.29 5.56 20.23
C ALA A 574 -6.46 4.72 19.23
N MET A 575 -7.01 4.45 18.04
CA MET A 575 -6.34 3.69 16.98
C MET A 575 -5.04 4.34 16.48
N TYR A 576 -4.92 5.66 16.51
CA TYR A 576 -3.69 6.36 16.12
C TYR A 576 -2.62 6.39 17.23
N MET A 577 -3.01 6.24 18.50
CA MET A 577 -2.08 6.26 19.64
C MET A 577 -1.57 4.88 20.06
N ASP A 578 -2.33 3.82 19.80
CA ASP A 578 -2.12 2.44 20.28
C ASP A 578 -1.22 1.64 19.31
N GLU A 579 -0.25 0.91 19.84
CA GLU A 579 0.62 0.02 19.04
C GLU A 579 -0.12 -1.27 18.61
N THR A 580 -1.22 -1.62 19.29
CA THR A 580 -2.12 -2.74 18.94
C THR A 580 -3.26 -2.32 18.00
N ALA A 581 -3.08 -1.22 17.25
CA ALA A 581 -4.08 -0.48 16.47
C ALA A 581 -5.13 -1.32 15.69
N PHE A 582 -4.76 -2.48 15.16
CA PHE A 582 -5.69 -3.37 14.42
C PHE A 582 -6.83 -3.91 15.31
N ASP A 583 -6.53 -4.28 16.55
CA ASP A 583 -7.53 -4.73 17.55
C ASP A 583 -8.41 -3.57 18.04
N ALA A 584 -7.84 -2.34 18.07
CA ALA A 584 -8.59 -1.12 18.36
C ALA A 584 -9.57 -0.75 17.22
N ARG A 585 -9.11 -0.81 15.95
CA ARG A 585 -9.93 -0.58 14.74
C ARG A 585 -11.11 -1.55 14.68
N ASP A 586 -10.85 -2.84 14.82
CA ASP A 586 -11.89 -3.86 14.65
C ASP A 586 -12.97 -3.83 15.73
N ARG A 587 -12.60 -3.51 16.99
CA ARG A 587 -13.57 -3.19 18.05
C ARG A 587 -14.42 -1.98 17.70
N ALA A 588 -13.82 -0.92 17.16
CA ALA A 588 -14.53 0.30 16.79
C ALA A 588 -15.46 0.08 15.58
N MET A 589 -15.05 -0.71 14.59
CA MET A 589 -15.91 -1.14 13.48
C MET A 589 -17.11 -1.96 13.97
N ALA A 590 -16.90 -2.90 14.91
CA ALA A 590 -17.99 -3.65 15.53
C ALA A 590 -18.94 -2.77 16.37
N GLU A 591 -18.42 -1.75 17.04
CA GLU A 591 -19.24 -0.74 17.73
C GLU A 591 -20.09 0.06 16.73
N ASN A 592 -19.52 0.48 15.60
CA ASN A 592 -20.20 1.29 14.58
C ASN A 592 -21.27 0.49 13.81
N VAL A 593 -21.01 -0.77 13.46
CA VAL A 593 -22.07 -1.70 12.98
C VAL A 593 -23.18 -1.87 14.02
N GLY A 594 -22.83 -1.87 15.31
CA GLY A 594 -23.80 -1.86 16.40
C GLY A 594 -24.62 -0.58 16.48
N TRP A 595 -24.00 0.58 16.32
CA TRP A 595 -24.66 1.89 16.27
C TRP A 595 -25.61 2.02 15.07
N LEU A 596 -25.23 1.47 13.90
CA LEU A 596 -26.11 1.39 12.74
C LEU A 596 -27.35 0.54 13.02
N LEU A 597 -27.19 -0.65 13.62
CA LEU A 597 -28.33 -1.48 14.06
C LEU A 597 -29.22 -0.72 15.05
N ASP A 598 -28.62 -0.04 16.04
CA ASP A 598 -29.36 0.63 17.09
C ASP A 598 -30.03 1.93 16.65
N THR A 599 -29.53 2.59 15.61
CA THR A 599 -30.11 3.83 15.07
C THR A 599 -31.15 3.55 13.99
N THR A 600 -30.91 2.57 13.10
CA THR A 600 -31.82 2.26 11.97
C THR A 600 -32.89 1.22 12.29
N LYS A 601 -32.64 0.34 13.28
CA LYS A 601 -33.42 -0.88 13.59
C LYS A 601 -33.64 -1.83 12.40
N ALA A 602 -32.86 -1.70 11.34
CA ALA A 602 -32.96 -2.47 10.09
C ALA A 602 -32.22 -3.82 10.14
N ARG A 603 -32.38 -4.64 9.08
CA ARG A 603 -31.41 -5.69 8.75
C ARG A 603 -30.30 -5.08 7.86
N ILE A 604 -29.05 -5.37 8.18
CA ILE A 604 -27.85 -4.73 7.62
C ILE A 604 -26.99 -5.73 6.86
N VAL A 605 -26.59 -5.36 5.64
CA VAL A 605 -25.53 -6.03 4.89
C VAL A 605 -24.20 -5.32 5.20
N VAL A 606 -23.22 -6.06 5.70
CA VAL A 606 -21.88 -5.55 6.04
C VAL A 606 -20.89 -6.06 5.00
N TRP A 607 -20.18 -5.18 4.31
CA TRP A 607 -19.14 -5.50 3.35
C TRP A 607 -17.77 -5.13 3.94
N ALA A 608 -16.92 -6.13 4.15
CA ALA A 608 -15.53 -5.95 4.60
C ALA A 608 -14.64 -7.08 4.05
N HIS A 609 -13.32 -7.01 4.29
CA HIS A 609 -12.40 -8.12 4.05
C HIS A 609 -12.82 -9.37 4.83
N ASN A 610 -12.49 -10.56 4.30
CA ASN A 610 -12.68 -11.85 4.95
C ASN A 610 -12.23 -11.86 6.42
N GLY A 611 -11.00 -11.36 6.68
CA GLY A 611 -10.43 -11.30 8.02
C GLY A 611 -11.17 -10.41 9.01
N HIS A 612 -11.92 -9.40 8.55
CA HIS A 612 -12.74 -8.54 9.40
C HIS A 612 -14.10 -9.15 9.73
N ILE A 613 -14.67 -9.98 8.85
CA ILE A 613 -15.99 -10.61 9.08
C ILE A 613 -15.94 -11.97 9.80
N SER A 614 -14.77 -12.58 9.95
CA SER A 614 -14.70 -13.93 10.52
C SER A 614 -15.12 -13.97 11.99
N LYS A 615 -15.65 -15.11 12.45
CA LYS A 615 -15.99 -15.36 13.87
C LYS A 615 -14.76 -15.45 14.77
N PHE A 616 -13.58 -15.65 14.17
CA PHE A 616 -12.31 -15.93 14.82
C PHE A 616 -11.16 -15.70 13.82
N LEU A 617 -10.02 -15.16 14.27
CA LEU A 617 -8.78 -15.11 13.49
C LEU A 617 -7.71 -16.03 14.11
N PRO A 618 -7.38 -17.18 13.48
CA PRO A 618 -6.34 -18.07 13.99
C PRO A 618 -4.92 -17.48 13.94
N ALA A 619 -4.67 -16.53 13.03
CA ALA A 619 -3.33 -16.04 12.68
C ALA A 619 -2.87 -14.80 13.50
N ALA A 620 -3.65 -14.37 14.50
CA ALA A 620 -3.20 -13.31 15.41
C ALA A 620 -2.24 -13.89 16.46
N GLU A 621 -1.11 -13.22 16.71
CA GLU A 621 -0.07 -13.68 17.67
C GLU A 621 -0.61 -13.96 19.07
N ASN A 622 -1.71 -13.29 19.45
CA ASN A 622 -2.46 -13.54 20.66
C ASN A 622 -3.92 -13.91 20.36
N ALA A 623 -4.16 -14.99 19.59
CA ALA A 623 -5.50 -15.47 19.21
C ALA A 623 -6.44 -15.79 20.40
N ALA A 624 -5.94 -15.83 21.65
CA ALA A 624 -6.74 -15.96 22.86
C ALA A 624 -7.32 -14.61 23.39
N THR A 625 -6.76 -13.46 23.00
CA THR A 625 -7.17 -12.14 23.48
C THR A 625 -7.60 -11.17 22.36
N PHE A 626 -6.98 -11.28 21.19
CA PHE A 626 -7.26 -10.48 20.00
C PHE A 626 -8.70 -10.66 19.48
N LYS A 627 -9.38 -9.58 19.07
CA LYS A 627 -10.79 -9.62 18.65
C LYS A 627 -11.06 -8.79 17.38
N ASN A 628 -11.07 -9.47 16.24
CA ASN A 628 -11.57 -8.88 14.98
C ASN A 628 -13.06 -8.52 15.08
N MET A 629 -13.54 -7.69 14.16
CA MET A 629 -14.92 -7.18 14.15
C MET A 629 -15.93 -8.33 14.20
N GLY A 630 -15.76 -9.35 13.37
CA GLY A 630 -16.67 -10.50 13.28
C GLY A 630 -16.74 -11.34 14.55
N SER A 631 -15.65 -11.49 15.31
CA SER A 631 -15.70 -12.16 16.63
C SER A 631 -16.51 -11.35 17.65
N VAL A 632 -16.34 -10.02 17.69
CA VAL A 632 -17.12 -9.12 18.56
C VAL A 632 -18.60 -9.14 18.18
N LEU A 633 -18.91 -9.08 16.88
CA LEU A 633 -20.28 -9.15 16.38
C LEU A 633 -20.91 -10.52 16.63
N LYS A 634 -20.18 -11.64 16.45
CA LYS A 634 -20.70 -12.99 16.76
C LYS A 634 -20.93 -13.17 18.27
N ALA A 635 -20.07 -12.63 19.12
CA ALA A 635 -20.27 -12.67 20.58
C ALA A 635 -21.50 -11.87 21.03
N LYS A 636 -21.69 -10.65 20.49
CA LYS A 636 -22.82 -9.76 20.85
C LYS A 636 -24.16 -10.25 20.26
N TYR A 637 -24.18 -10.63 18.98
CA TYR A 637 -25.42 -10.89 18.22
C TYR A 637 -25.70 -12.38 17.95
N LYS A 638 -24.74 -13.28 18.16
CA LYS A 638 -24.93 -14.75 18.18
C LYS A 638 -25.52 -15.31 16.87
N ALA A 639 -26.81 -15.63 16.87
CA ALA A 639 -27.53 -16.13 15.69
C ALA A 639 -28.03 -15.03 14.76
N ASP A 640 -28.08 -13.77 15.23
CA ASP A 640 -28.43 -12.61 14.40
C ASP A 640 -27.26 -12.15 13.50
N TYR A 641 -26.04 -12.67 13.70
CA TYR A 641 -24.86 -12.40 12.87
C TYR A 641 -24.49 -13.61 12.01
N LEU A 642 -24.56 -13.45 10.68
CA LEU A 642 -24.21 -14.45 9.68
C LEU A 642 -23.01 -14.01 8.83
N PRO A 643 -21.79 -14.50 9.13
CA PRO A 643 -20.61 -14.24 8.33
C PRO A 643 -20.46 -15.26 7.18
N ILE A 644 -20.35 -14.73 5.96
CA ILE A 644 -20.17 -15.47 4.72
C ILE A 644 -18.82 -15.08 4.11
N GLY A 645 -17.83 -15.97 4.22
CA GLY A 645 -16.49 -15.76 3.66
C GLY A 645 -16.46 -15.99 2.15
N PHE A 646 -15.44 -15.49 1.48
CA PHE A 646 -15.15 -15.79 0.08
C PHE A 646 -13.90 -16.67 -0.04
N VAL A 647 -13.85 -17.48 -1.09
CA VAL A 647 -12.69 -18.31 -1.46
C VAL A 647 -12.54 -18.20 -2.97
N PHE A 648 -11.30 -18.19 -3.50
CA PHE A 648 -11.09 -18.18 -4.94
C PHE A 648 -10.02 -19.16 -5.42
N GLY A 649 -10.12 -19.56 -6.70
CA GLY A 649 -9.25 -20.56 -7.30
C GLY A 649 -7.97 -19.99 -7.91
N GLN A 650 -8.10 -18.94 -8.72
CA GLN A 650 -7.04 -18.35 -9.56
C GLN A 650 -7.45 -16.97 -10.12
N GLY A 651 -6.54 -16.32 -10.83
CA GLY A 651 -6.86 -15.16 -11.67
C GLY A 651 -6.08 -13.90 -11.31
N SER A 652 -6.59 -12.73 -11.72
CA SER A 652 -6.00 -11.43 -11.40
C SER A 652 -6.87 -10.58 -10.48
N PHE A 653 -6.22 -9.66 -9.79
CA PHE A 653 -6.81 -8.74 -8.82
C PHE A 653 -5.99 -7.46 -8.74
N GLN A 654 -6.58 -6.39 -8.20
CA GLN A 654 -5.87 -5.15 -7.90
C GLN A 654 -5.32 -5.14 -6.46
N ALA A 655 -4.05 -4.77 -6.31
CA ALA A 655 -3.41 -4.56 -5.00
C ALA A 655 -2.27 -3.54 -5.09
N MET A 656 -1.80 -3.04 -3.94
CA MET A 656 -0.47 -2.44 -3.83
C MET A 656 0.57 -3.56 -3.93
N ASP A 657 1.26 -3.67 -5.07
CA ASP A 657 2.15 -4.82 -5.33
C ASP A 657 3.53 -4.61 -4.71
N TRP A 658 3.75 -5.20 -3.54
CA TRP A 658 5.01 -5.13 -2.81
C TRP A 658 6.04 -6.17 -3.26
N THR A 659 5.69 -7.10 -4.15
CA THR A 659 6.70 -7.95 -4.83
C THR A 659 7.48 -7.17 -5.89
N LYS A 660 7.08 -5.93 -6.17
CA LYS A 660 7.74 -4.99 -7.09
C LYS A 660 8.28 -3.80 -6.29
N LYS A 661 9.54 -3.41 -6.56
CA LYS A 661 10.23 -2.28 -5.90
C LYS A 661 9.49 -0.93 -5.99
N SER A 662 8.65 -0.76 -7.01
CA SER A 662 7.82 0.45 -7.17
C SER A 662 6.67 0.53 -6.16
N ARG A 663 6.25 -0.60 -5.57
CA ARG A 663 5.18 -0.73 -4.56
C ARG A 663 3.87 -0.04 -4.96
N ARG A 664 3.58 0.01 -6.27
CA ARG A 664 2.44 0.75 -6.87
C ARG A 664 1.14 -0.06 -6.81
N LEU A 665 0.03 0.67 -6.84
CA LEU A 665 -1.30 0.11 -7.10
C LEU A 665 -1.37 -0.39 -8.54
N GLY A 666 -1.64 -1.68 -8.74
CA GLY A 666 -1.68 -2.27 -10.08
C GLY A 666 -2.33 -3.65 -10.10
N GLU A 667 -2.22 -4.33 -11.23
CA GLU A 667 -2.66 -5.72 -11.37
C GLU A 667 -1.58 -6.69 -10.87
N ALA A 668 -2.01 -7.63 -10.03
CA ALA A 668 -1.29 -8.83 -9.67
C ALA A 668 -2.11 -10.05 -10.12
N SER A 669 -1.43 -11.16 -10.40
CA SER A 669 -2.04 -12.38 -10.94
C SER A 669 -1.44 -13.62 -10.28
N ILE A 670 -2.29 -14.62 -10.04
CA ILE A 670 -1.92 -15.90 -9.45
C ILE A 670 -2.54 -17.07 -10.22
N GLY A 671 -1.78 -18.16 -10.32
CA GLY A 671 -2.25 -19.39 -10.97
C GLY A 671 -3.26 -20.18 -10.14
N PRO A 672 -3.69 -21.36 -10.65
CA PRO A 672 -4.44 -22.35 -9.86
C PRO A 672 -3.82 -22.57 -8.49
N ALA A 673 -4.66 -22.63 -7.46
CA ALA A 673 -4.22 -23.01 -6.13
C ALA A 673 -3.60 -24.44 -6.16
N PRO A 674 -2.45 -24.69 -5.49
CA PRO A 674 -1.84 -26.01 -5.40
C PRO A 674 -2.82 -27.09 -4.91
N GLU A 675 -2.58 -28.36 -5.31
CA GLU A 675 -3.47 -29.51 -5.02
C GLU A 675 -3.91 -29.65 -3.55
N HIS A 676 -3.08 -29.21 -2.61
CA HIS A 676 -3.28 -29.31 -1.16
C HIS A 676 -3.91 -28.05 -0.53
N TYR A 677 -4.20 -27.01 -1.32
CA TYR A 677 -4.89 -25.81 -0.83
C TYR A 677 -6.38 -26.11 -0.61
N GLY A 678 -6.98 -25.47 0.39
CA GLY A 678 -8.40 -25.67 0.70
C GLY A 678 -9.32 -25.27 -0.45
N SER A 679 -8.92 -24.30 -1.28
CA SER A 679 -9.63 -23.90 -2.50
C SER A 679 -9.57 -24.93 -3.63
N ALA A 680 -8.58 -25.83 -3.66
CA ALA A 680 -8.49 -26.90 -4.66
C ALA A 680 -9.64 -27.92 -4.51
N ALA A 681 -10.16 -28.12 -3.30
CA ALA A 681 -11.33 -28.96 -3.05
C ALA A 681 -12.60 -28.43 -3.74
N PHE A 682 -12.73 -27.11 -3.83
CA PHE A 682 -13.83 -26.44 -4.54
C PHE A 682 -13.59 -26.47 -6.06
N ALA A 683 -12.37 -26.18 -6.52
CA ALA A 683 -11.99 -26.23 -7.93
C ALA A 683 -12.27 -27.61 -8.57
N LYS A 684 -11.91 -28.70 -7.86
CA LYS A 684 -12.13 -30.08 -8.32
C LYS A 684 -13.61 -30.47 -8.44
N THR A 685 -14.56 -29.64 -8.00
CA THR A 685 -16.00 -29.86 -8.25
C THR A 685 -16.45 -29.49 -9.67
N GLY A 686 -15.64 -28.75 -10.43
CA GLY A 686 -16.00 -28.23 -11.76
C GLY A 686 -17.07 -27.12 -11.75
N LYS A 687 -17.51 -26.64 -10.58
CA LYS A 687 -18.46 -25.53 -10.44
C LYS A 687 -17.70 -24.21 -10.30
N PRO A 688 -17.79 -23.27 -11.27
CA PRO A 688 -17.02 -22.02 -11.22
C PRO A 688 -17.54 -21.02 -10.18
N LEU A 689 -18.79 -21.20 -9.70
CA LEU A 689 -19.42 -20.37 -8.69
C LEU A 689 -20.37 -21.20 -7.82
N LEU A 690 -20.12 -21.27 -6.50
CA LEU A 690 -21.00 -21.98 -5.56
C LEU A 690 -21.01 -21.38 -4.16
N VAL A 691 -22.09 -21.58 -3.41
CA VAL A 691 -22.22 -21.26 -1.98
C VAL A 691 -22.34 -22.55 -1.15
N LEU A 692 -21.56 -22.69 -0.09
CA LEU A 692 -21.59 -23.84 0.82
C LEU A 692 -21.94 -23.41 2.25
N ASP A 693 -23.06 -23.91 2.79
CA ASP A 693 -23.48 -23.69 4.18
C ASP A 693 -22.71 -24.63 5.12
N LEU A 694 -21.67 -24.12 5.76
CA LEU A 694 -20.76 -24.90 6.62
C LEU A 694 -21.46 -25.43 7.88
N ARG A 695 -22.63 -24.90 8.24
CA ARG A 695 -23.44 -25.38 9.37
C ARG A 695 -24.14 -26.71 9.05
N THR A 696 -24.15 -27.14 7.79
CA THR A 696 -24.77 -28.40 7.32
C THR A 696 -23.80 -29.59 7.27
N LEU A 697 -22.52 -29.37 7.59
CA LEU A 697 -21.46 -30.39 7.52
C LEU A 697 -21.78 -31.64 8.37
N PRO A 698 -21.40 -32.84 7.90
CA PRO A 698 -21.52 -34.07 8.68
C PRO A 698 -20.64 -33.98 9.94
N LYS A 699 -21.04 -34.69 11.00
CA LYS A 699 -20.35 -34.63 12.31
C LYS A 699 -19.20 -35.64 12.48
N ARG A 700 -18.98 -36.54 11.50
CA ARG A 700 -17.98 -37.64 11.53
C ARG A 700 -17.57 -38.04 10.11
N GLY A 701 -16.43 -38.73 9.98
CA GLY A 701 -15.90 -39.24 8.71
C GLY A 701 -15.10 -38.17 7.96
N LYS A 702 -14.41 -38.60 6.89
CA LYS A 702 -13.46 -37.80 6.09
C LYS A 702 -13.88 -36.35 5.81
N VAL A 703 -15.15 -36.10 5.51
CA VAL A 703 -15.66 -34.73 5.26
C VAL A 703 -15.60 -33.88 6.53
N ALA A 704 -16.03 -34.42 7.67
CA ALA A 704 -15.96 -33.73 8.96
C ALA A 704 -14.51 -33.52 9.41
N GLU A 705 -13.67 -34.55 9.23
CA GLU A 705 -12.25 -34.52 9.57
C GLU A 705 -11.48 -33.49 8.72
N TRP A 706 -11.71 -33.46 7.40
CA TRP A 706 -11.09 -32.50 6.50
C TRP A 706 -11.54 -31.07 6.78
N PHE A 707 -12.84 -30.81 6.97
CA PHE A 707 -13.33 -29.46 7.29
C PHE A 707 -12.95 -28.99 8.72
N ALA A 708 -12.57 -29.90 9.63
CA ALA A 708 -12.02 -29.57 10.94
C ALA A 708 -10.50 -29.27 10.91
N ALA A 709 -9.78 -29.83 9.94
CA ALA A 709 -8.36 -29.53 9.73
C ALA A 709 -8.16 -28.11 9.13
N LYS A 710 -6.98 -27.54 9.38
CA LYS A 710 -6.55 -26.28 8.77
C LYS A 710 -5.96 -26.56 7.38
N HIS A 711 -6.39 -25.80 6.38
CA HIS A 711 -5.86 -25.84 5.01
C HIS A 711 -5.36 -24.45 4.58
N PRO A 712 -4.47 -24.35 3.58
CA PRO A 712 -4.07 -23.07 3.01
C PRO A 712 -5.25 -22.42 2.27
N PHE A 713 -5.54 -21.17 2.61
CA PHE A 713 -6.45 -20.29 1.87
C PHE A 713 -5.77 -18.93 1.62
N ARG A 714 -5.97 -18.39 0.41
CA ARG A 714 -5.46 -17.09 -0.03
C ARG A 714 -6.34 -15.98 0.55
N GLU A 715 -5.73 -15.00 1.22
CA GLU A 715 -6.41 -13.84 1.82
C GLU A 715 -5.58 -12.59 1.49
N ILE A 716 -6.10 -11.70 0.64
CA ILE A 716 -5.32 -10.62 0.00
C ILE A 716 -5.95 -9.27 0.30
N GLY A 717 -5.46 -8.60 1.35
CA GLY A 717 -5.87 -7.24 1.69
C GLY A 717 -5.40 -6.18 0.68
N ALA A 718 -5.13 -4.97 1.17
CA ALA A 718 -4.72 -3.85 0.31
C ALA A 718 -3.34 -4.01 -0.34
N VAL A 719 -2.56 -5.01 0.09
CA VAL A 719 -1.16 -5.24 -0.27
C VAL A 719 -0.99 -6.67 -0.77
N TRP A 720 -0.15 -6.85 -1.79
CA TRP A 720 0.26 -8.15 -2.31
C TRP A 720 1.75 -8.39 -2.04
N GLN A 721 2.07 -9.46 -1.32
CA GLN A 721 3.44 -9.86 -0.94
C GLN A 721 3.88 -11.21 -1.55
N GLY A 722 3.14 -11.75 -2.51
CA GLY A 722 3.43 -13.05 -3.13
C GLY A 722 2.81 -14.24 -2.40
N GLU A 723 3.03 -15.44 -2.96
CA GLU A 723 2.83 -16.71 -2.26
C GLU A 723 4.19 -17.20 -1.73
N PRO A 724 4.28 -17.74 -0.50
CA PRO A 724 3.17 -18.08 0.40
C PRO A 724 2.71 -16.94 1.32
N ALA A 725 3.32 -15.74 1.26
CA ALA A 725 3.08 -14.66 2.24
C ALA A 725 1.60 -14.26 2.42
N MET A 726 0.81 -14.28 1.35
CA MET A 726 -0.63 -13.96 1.38
C MET A 726 -1.54 -15.20 1.51
N THR A 727 -1.04 -16.30 2.08
CA THR A 727 -1.76 -17.55 2.29
C THR A 727 -1.72 -17.99 3.75
N PHE A 728 -2.89 -18.32 4.32
CA PHE A 728 -3.07 -18.59 5.74
C PHE A 728 -3.70 -19.96 5.99
N LEU A 729 -3.27 -20.64 7.05
CA LEU A 729 -3.84 -21.92 7.48
C LEU A 729 -5.14 -21.72 8.26
N GLN A 730 -6.27 -22.09 7.67
CA GLN A 730 -7.60 -21.94 8.27
C GLN A 730 -8.43 -23.22 8.17
N ALA A 731 -9.20 -23.50 9.23
CA ALA A 731 -10.36 -24.39 9.16
C ALA A 731 -11.60 -23.51 8.95
N LEU A 732 -12.35 -23.70 7.86
CA LEU A 732 -13.46 -22.79 7.51
C LEU A 732 -14.62 -22.74 8.53
N PRO A 733 -15.11 -23.85 9.11
CA PRO A 733 -16.32 -23.82 9.95
C PRO A 733 -16.18 -23.03 11.28
N PRO A 734 -15.02 -23.03 11.97
CA PRO A 734 -14.77 -22.07 13.06
C PRO A 734 -14.78 -20.60 12.63
N VAL A 735 -14.42 -20.31 11.38
CA VAL A 735 -14.16 -18.94 10.86
C VAL A 735 -15.42 -18.33 10.23
N TYR A 736 -16.16 -19.06 9.40
CA TYR A 736 -17.38 -18.59 8.70
C TYR A 736 -18.58 -19.51 8.94
N ASP A 737 -19.81 -19.01 8.74
CA ASP A 737 -21.02 -19.84 8.78
C ASP A 737 -21.37 -20.40 7.39
N ALA A 738 -20.93 -19.72 6.32
CA ALA A 738 -20.93 -20.23 4.95
C ALA A 738 -19.73 -19.66 4.18
N VAL A 739 -19.41 -20.23 3.02
CA VAL A 739 -18.45 -19.65 2.07
C VAL A 739 -19.00 -19.61 0.65
N ILE A 740 -18.57 -18.61 -0.11
CA ILE A 740 -18.78 -18.48 -1.55
C ILE A 740 -17.45 -18.74 -2.25
N TYR A 741 -17.42 -19.69 -3.17
CA TYR A 741 -16.27 -19.98 -4.01
C TYR A 741 -16.45 -19.43 -5.42
N ILE A 742 -15.43 -18.75 -5.94
CA ILE A 742 -15.32 -18.28 -7.32
C ILE A 742 -14.04 -18.85 -7.93
N ASP A 743 -14.10 -19.64 -9.01
CA ASP A 743 -12.89 -20.23 -9.61
C ASP A 743 -11.93 -19.15 -10.10
N LYS A 744 -12.39 -18.25 -10.98
CA LYS A 744 -11.54 -17.26 -11.66
C LYS A 744 -11.93 -15.85 -11.28
N THR A 745 -10.92 -15.03 -11.03
CA THR A 745 -11.08 -13.59 -10.86
C THR A 745 -10.32 -12.80 -11.92
N THR A 746 -10.77 -11.58 -12.17
CA THR A 746 -10.09 -10.54 -12.93
C THR A 746 -9.98 -9.28 -12.08
N ARG A 747 -9.03 -8.41 -12.42
CA ARG A 747 -8.82 -7.13 -11.75
C ARG A 747 -10.09 -6.26 -11.76
N ALA A 748 -10.53 -5.84 -10.57
CA ALA A 748 -11.56 -4.81 -10.40
C ALA A 748 -11.12 -3.50 -11.09
N ARG A 749 -12.07 -2.79 -11.72
CA ARG A 749 -11.75 -1.76 -12.72
C ARG A 749 -11.79 -0.35 -12.12
N PRO A 750 -10.64 0.33 -11.93
CA PRO A 750 -10.63 1.64 -11.29
C PRO A 750 -11.33 2.67 -12.15
N ILE A 751 -12.16 3.51 -11.52
CA ILE A 751 -12.74 4.66 -12.21
C ILE A 751 -11.62 5.66 -12.49
N ALA A 752 -11.35 5.95 -13.76
CA ALA A 752 -10.40 6.99 -14.17
C ALA A 752 -10.76 8.33 -13.49
N LYS A 753 -9.75 9.02 -12.95
CA LYS A 753 -9.92 10.29 -12.23
C LYS A 753 -10.41 11.38 -13.18
#